data_AF-A0A2N1MCJ5-F1
#
_entry.id   AF-A0A2N1MCJ5-F1
#
_cell.length_a   1.000
_cell.length_b   1.000
_cell.length_c   1.000
_cell.angle_alpha   90.00
_cell.angle_beta   90.00
_cell.angle_gamma   90.00
#
_symmetry.space_group_name_H-M   'P 1'
#
loop_
_entity.id
_entity.type
_entity.pdbx_description
1 polymer ?
#
loop_
_entity_poly.entity_id
_entity_poly.type
_entity_poly.pdbx_seq_one_letter_code
_entity_poly.pdbx_strand_id
1 'polypeptide(L)'
;MTGDRCHPWLSLDEKDTSDLLKVLATADKLSLQELVDYLQGYLIENKSEQLEQYFELAQQISSNSNNLLRLPEFCTNLMVQSPDKVLKSLNFTSFPEKSLISLIKSDNLQMKEIEIWEHVLKWGLAQNPTLIPDPKTWSDDDFKTMKNTLQHCLPFVRFFCLSPKEFSQKVRPYQKLLNQQLYEDILNFYLDPESVSSHNIQLPRKIKINENTEEVICSLIVNSGSRDGFTPKKFHELCDNKPNTVTFIKIKGTKEIIGGYNLLEWKSFTRWDKTKDSFIFSFKNKNNFKDAILSKVVNSDRALWFSYTTGPYFGNDINIIALNHYTDYVTIKYCKRFYEKKIRDSEGEFTIEDYEDTSDLLKVLATADKLSLQELVDYLQGYLIENKSEQLEQYFELAQQISSNSNNLLRLPEFCTNLMVQSPDKVLKSLNFTSFPEKSLISLIKSDNLQMKEIEIWEHVLKWGLAQNPTLIPDPKTWSDDDFKTMKNTLQHCLPFVRFFCLSPKEFSQKVRPYQKLLNQQLYEDILNFYLDPESVSSHNIQLPRKIKINENTEEVICSLIVNSGSRDGFTPKKFHELCDNKPNTVTFIKIKGTKEIIGGYNLLEWKSFTRWDKTKDSFIFSFKNKNNFKDAILSKVVNSDRALWFSYTTGPYFGNDINIIALNHYTDYVTIKYCKRFYEKKIRDSEGEFTIEDYEVFQIIKK
;
A
#
# COMPACT_ATOMS: atom_id res chain seq x y z
N MET A 1 54.60 71.56 42.08
CA MET A 1 54.92 70.23 42.65
C MET A 1 53.78 69.88 43.60
N THR A 2 53.09 68.75 43.50
CA THR A 2 53.05 67.70 42.46
C THR A 2 51.58 67.46 42.11
N GLY A 3 51.25 67.26 40.83
CA GLY A 3 49.84 67.21 40.40
C GLY A 3 49.24 65.81 40.50
N ASP A 4 48.17 65.65 41.27
CA ASP A 4 47.35 64.44 41.29
C ASP A 4 46.68 64.24 39.92
N ARG A 5 46.93 63.08 39.29
CA ARG A 5 46.16 62.63 38.13
C ARG A 5 45.17 61.56 38.56
N CYS A 6 43.89 61.90 38.56
CA CYS A 6 42.83 60.91 38.62
C CYS A 6 42.90 60.02 37.38
N HIS A 7 43.22 58.74 37.56
CA HIS A 7 43.07 57.71 36.54
C HIS A 7 41.99 56.71 36.97
N PRO A 8 40.71 56.95 36.63
CA PRO A 8 39.66 55.95 36.81
C PRO A 8 39.81 54.86 35.75
N TRP A 9 40.26 53.68 36.16
CA TRP A 9 40.22 52.50 35.30
C TRP A 9 38.76 52.08 35.09
N LEU A 10 38.23 52.23 33.88
CA LEU A 10 36.92 51.68 33.55
C LEU A 10 37.00 50.15 33.50
N SER A 11 36.21 49.48 34.35
CA SER A 11 35.91 48.06 34.14
C SER A 11 35.11 47.89 32.84
N LEU A 12 35.56 46.97 31.99
CA LEU A 12 34.92 46.62 30.72
C LEU A 12 34.10 45.32 30.83
N ASP A 13 34.32 44.53 31.88
CA ASP A 13 33.60 43.28 32.11
C ASP A 13 32.11 43.56 32.35
N GLU A 14 31.81 44.59 33.14
CA GLU A 14 30.46 45.10 33.44
C GLU A 14 29.78 45.85 32.27
N LYS A 15 30.42 45.98 31.10
CA LYS A 15 29.86 46.69 29.94
C LYS A 15 29.20 45.74 28.95
N ASP A 16 28.03 46.16 28.46
CA ASP A 16 27.31 45.45 27.41
C ASP A 16 28.15 45.35 26.13
N THR A 17 28.04 44.21 25.45
CA THR A 17 28.79 43.91 24.23
C THR A 17 28.31 44.77 23.05
N SER A 18 27.03 45.18 22.99
CA SER A 18 26.59 46.14 21.98
C SER A 18 27.18 47.54 22.22
N ASP A 19 27.32 47.98 23.48
CA ASP A 19 27.98 49.25 23.82
C ASP A 19 29.50 49.21 23.56
N LEU A 20 30.18 48.12 23.89
CA LEU A 20 31.60 47.93 23.56
C LEU A 20 31.83 47.97 22.04
N LEU A 21 30.93 47.40 21.24
CA LEU A 21 30.96 47.51 19.78
C LEU A 21 30.75 48.94 19.29
N LYS A 22 29.80 49.71 19.87
CA LYS A 22 29.61 51.14 19.57
C LYS A 22 30.86 51.98 19.91
N VAL A 23 31.52 51.66 21.04
CA VAL A 23 32.78 52.30 21.44
C VAL A 23 33.92 51.95 20.47
N LEU A 24 34.05 50.70 20.04
CA LEU A 24 35.02 50.28 19.02
C LEU A 24 34.84 51.05 17.71
N ALA A 25 33.61 51.11 17.18
CA ALA A 25 33.29 51.87 15.96
C ALA A 25 33.55 53.38 16.11
N THR A 26 33.38 53.92 17.33
CA THR A 26 33.69 55.33 17.64
C THR A 26 35.20 55.57 17.73
N ALA A 27 35.95 54.65 18.34
CA ALA A 27 37.41 54.72 18.44
C ALA A 27 38.08 54.66 17.07
N ASP A 28 37.60 53.77 16.19
CA ASP A 28 38.04 53.68 14.79
C ASP A 28 37.76 54.97 14.01
N LYS A 29 36.53 55.50 14.10
CA LYS A 29 36.14 56.77 13.46
C LYS A 29 36.94 57.99 13.98
N LEU A 30 37.56 57.88 15.16
CA LEU A 30 38.45 58.88 15.75
C LEU A 30 39.95 58.55 15.57
N SER A 31 40.28 57.51 14.80
CA SER A 31 41.65 57.04 14.53
C SER A 31 42.47 56.65 15.78
N LEU A 32 41.80 56.18 16.83
CA LEU A 32 42.42 55.80 18.10
C LEU A 32 42.94 54.35 18.07
N GLN A 33 43.95 54.07 17.24
CA GLN A 33 44.38 52.71 16.92
C GLN A 33 44.70 51.83 18.14
N GLU A 34 45.40 52.35 19.16
CA GLU A 34 45.71 51.58 20.38
C GLU A 34 44.45 51.07 21.10
N LEU A 35 43.39 51.88 21.14
CA LEU A 35 42.09 51.51 21.71
C LEU A 35 41.33 50.53 20.81
N VAL A 36 41.46 50.69 19.49
CA VAL A 36 40.86 49.82 18.47
C VAL A 36 41.46 48.40 18.51
N ASP A 37 42.78 48.28 18.63
CA ASP A 37 43.47 46.99 18.71
C ASP A 37 43.17 46.28 20.04
N TYR A 38 43.17 47.03 21.15
CA TYR A 38 42.82 46.53 22.48
C TYR A 38 41.37 46.03 22.55
N LEU A 39 40.39 46.82 22.08
CA LEU A 39 38.98 46.42 22.10
C LEU A 39 38.68 45.23 21.18
N GLN A 40 39.34 45.13 20.02
CA GLN A 40 39.22 43.95 19.15
C GLN A 40 39.73 42.68 19.84
N GLY A 41 40.91 42.74 20.47
CA GLY A 41 41.46 41.62 21.24
C GLY A 41 40.52 41.22 22.39
N TYR A 42 40.16 42.19 23.23
CA TYR A 42 39.29 41.97 24.39
C TYR A 42 37.94 41.32 24.01
N LEU A 43 37.26 41.82 22.97
CA LEU A 43 35.96 41.28 22.52
C LEU A 43 36.07 39.85 22.00
N ILE A 44 37.10 39.53 21.21
CA ILE A 44 37.29 38.19 20.62
C ILE A 44 37.76 37.19 21.68
N GLU A 45 38.63 37.59 22.60
CA GLU A 45 39.24 36.69 23.59
C GLU A 45 38.33 36.46 24.81
N ASN A 46 37.55 37.46 25.23
CA ASN A 46 36.80 37.42 26.51
C ASN A 46 35.27 37.46 26.36
N LYS A 47 34.74 37.88 25.20
CA LYS A 47 33.28 38.00 24.96
C LYS A 47 32.81 37.29 23.67
N SER A 48 33.56 36.30 23.19
CA SER A 48 33.28 35.55 21.95
C SER A 48 31.84 35.03 21.83
N GLU A 49 31.31 34.31 22.82
CA GLU A 49 29.93 33.78 22.79
C GLU A 49 28.86 34.88 22.74
N GLN A 50 29.14 36.06 23.29
CA GLN A 50 28.25 37.23 23.17
C GLN A 50 28.41 37.91 21.79
N LEU A 51 29.63 37.93 21.26
CA LEU A 51 29.95 38.44 19.93
C LEU A 51 29.29 37.60 18.82
N GLU A 52 29.10 36.30 19.03
CA GLU A 52 28.27 35.44 18.18
C GLU A 52 26.78 35.86 18.16
N GLN A 53 26.24 36.32 19.29
CA GLN A 53 24.85 36.82 19.38
C GLN A 53 24.68 38.20 18.72
N TYR A 54 25.71 39.05 18.80
CA TYR A 54 25.78 40.39 18.17
C TYR A 54 26.46 40.38 16.79
N PHE A 55 26.48 39.23 16.10
CA PHE A 55 27.21 39.05 14.84
C PHE A 55 26.89 40.10 13.77
N GLU A 56 25.63 40.47 13.57
CA GLU A 56 25.22 41.47 12.56
C GLU A 56 25.80 42.86 12.84
N LEU A 57 25.78 43.30 14.11
CA LEU A 57 26.40 44.55 14.53
C LEU A 57 27.93 44.51 14.34
N ALA A 58 28.57 43.40 14.71
CA ALA A 58 30.00 43.19 14.48
C ALA A 58 30.35 43.19 12.97
N GLN A 59 29.54 42.55 12.12
CA GLN A 59 29.72 42.50 10.67
C GLN A 59 29.47 43.87 10.01
N GLN A 60 28.48 44.65 10.45
CA GLN A 60 28.26 46.02 9.98
C GLN A 60 29.44 46.93 10.33
N ILE A 61 29.92 46.88 11.57
CA ILE A 61 31.08 47.66 12.02
C ILE A 61 32.33 47.26 11.22
N SER A 62 32.55 45.95 11.03
CA SER A 62 33.63 45.40 10.18
C SER A 62 33.53 45.83 8.71
N SER A 63 32.32 45.98 8.17
CA SER A 63 32.11 46.35 6.75
C SER A 63 32.25 47.84 6.46
N ASN A 64 32.19 48.68 7.50
CA ASN A 64 32.28 50.14 7.40
C ASN A 64 33.69 50.68 7.73
N SER A 65 34.66 49.82 8.04
CA SER A 65 36.02 50.19 8.44
C SER A 65 37.08 49.35 7.73
N ASN A 66 38.21 49.98 7.40
CA ASN A 66 39.39 49.31 6.87
C ASN A 66 40.47 49.05 7.95
N ASN A 67 40.32 49.58 9.16
CA ASN A 67 41.35 49.49 10.23
C ASN A 67 41.07 48.35 11.23
N LEU A 68 39.85 47.81 11.21
CA LEU A 68 39.44 46.65 12.01
C LEU A 68 39.91 45.36 11.35
N LEU A 69 41.13 44.90 11.64
CA LEU A 69 41.70 43.72 10.99
C LEU A 69 41.25 42.39 11.61
N ARG A 70 40.97 42.33 12.92
CA ARG A 70 40.65 41.07 13.63
C ARG A 70 39.16 40.72 13.59
N LEU A 71 38.28 41.73 13.67
CA LEU A 71 36.83 41.53 13.73
C LEU A 71 36.24 40.91 12.44
N PRO A 72 36.65 41.29 11.20
CA PRO A 72 36.18 40.66 9.98
C PRO A 72 36.65 39.21 9.85
N GLU A 73 37.85 38.88 10.34
CA GLU A 73 38.37 37.51 10.35
C GLU A 73 37.56 36.62 11.29
N PHE A 74 37.22 37.10 12.50
CA PHE A 74 36.29 36.42 13.40
C PHE A 74 34.93 36.16 12.72
N CYS A 75 34.32 37.20 12.12
CA CYS A 75 33.03 37.07 11.46
C CYS A 75 33.08 36.08 10.26
N THR A 76 34.16 36.11 9.47
CA THR A 76 34.34 35.20 8.34
C THR A 76 34.49 33.75 8.80
N ASN A 77 35.30 33.51 9.83
CA ASN A 77 35.49 32.17 10.40
C ASN A 77 34.19 31.61 10.99
N LEU A 78 33.38 32.41 11.68
CA LEU A 78 32.10 31.97 12.23
C LEU A 78 31.11 31.55 11.13
N MET A 79 31.01 32.30 10.03
CA MET A 79 30.16 31.93 8.88
C MET A 79 30.59 30.62 8.21
N VAL A 80 31.88 30.28 8.21
CA VAL A 80 32.40 29.06 7.59
C VAL A 80 32.29 27.85 8.52
N GLN A 81 32.58 28.03 9.81
CA GLN A 81 32.71 26.93 10.78
C GLN A 81 31.42 26.64 11.57
N SER A 82 30.54 27.62 11.75
CA SER A 82 29.28 27.47 12.51
C SER A 82 28.15 28.37 11.99
N PRO A 83 27.74 28.24 10.71
CA PRO A 83 26.67 29.04 10.12
C PRO A 83 25.30 28.87 10.81
N ASP A 84 25.09 27.80 11.57
CA ASP A 84 23.88 27.59 12.37
C ASP A 84 23.81 28.57 13.57
N LYS A 85 24.96 28.90 14.18
CA LYS A 85 25.05 29.94 15.23
C LYS A 85 24.68 31.31 14.67
N VAL A 86 25.13 31.61 13.45
CA VAL A 86 24.87 32.89 12.77
C VAL A 86 23.37 33.09 12.53
N LEU A 87 22.65 32.05 12.08
CA LEU A 87 21.19 32.09 11.94
C LEU A 87 20.46 32.26 13.27
N LYS A 88 21.01 31.72 14.37
CA LYS A 88 20.45 31.84 15.73
C LYS A 88 20.76 33.19 16.42
N SER A 89 21.49 34.10 15.77
CA SER A 89 21.88 35.41 16.35
C SER A 89 20.68 36.36 16.54
N LEU A 90 20.81 37.31 17.49
CA LEU A 90 19.69 38.16 17.92
C LEU A 90 19.11 39.03 16.80
N ASN A 91 19.99 39.52 15.92
CA ASN A 91 19.66 40.49 14.87
C ASN A 91 19.57 39.86 13.47
N PHE A 92 19.46 38.53 13.34
CA PHE A 92 19.57 37.87 12.02
C PHE A 92 18.52 38.37 10.99
N THR A 93 17.37 38.87 11.46
CA THR A 93 16.31 39.46 10.62
C THR A 93 16.76 40.72 9.85
N SER A 94 17.83 41.39 10.29
CA SER A 94 18.42 42.56 9.62
C SER A 94 19.41 42.20 8.50
N PHE A 95 19.67 40.91 8.26
CA PHE A 95 20.67 40.48 7.29
C PHE A 95 20.35 40.97 5.87
N PRO A 96 21.35 41.45 5.10
CA PRO A 96 21.23 41.57 3.65
C PRO A 96 20.90 40.22 3.03
N GLU A 97 19.96 40.19 2.08
CA GLU A 97 19.48 38.98 1.41
C GLU A 97 20.64 38.08 0.89
N LYS A 98 21.67 38.69 0.31
CA LYS A 98 22.87 38.00 -0.20
C LYS A 98 23.61 37.21 0.90
N SER A 99 23.65 37.74 2.12
CA SER A 99 24.28 37.08 3.28
C SER A 99 23.43 35.92 3.77
N LEU A 100 22.10 36.09 3.82
CA LEU A 100 21.16 35.00 4.16
C LEU A 100 21.26 33.86 3.14
N ILE A 101 21.23 34.17 1.84
CA ILE A 101 21.40 33.21 0.74
C ILE A 101 22.71 32.43 0.90
N SER A 102 23.81 33.10 1.25
CA SER A 102 25.12 32.45 1.45
C SER A 102 25.08 31.39 2.57
N LEU A 103 24.39 31.69 3.69
CA LEU A 103 24.22 30.77 4.81
C LEU A 103 23.33 29.57 4.43
N ILE A 104 22.10 29.82 3.95
CA ILE A 104 21.13 28.75 3.65
C ILE A 104 21.54 27.88 2.46
N LYS A 105 22.47 28.33 1.61
CA LYS A 105 23.08 27.51 0.54
C LYS A 105 24.10 26.49 1.07
N SER A 106 24.64 26.65 2.27
CA SER A 106 25.76 25.83 2.78
C SER A 106 25.36 24.38 3.13
N ASP A 107 26.07 23.40 2.54
CA ASP A 107 25.94 21.97 2.89
C ASP A 107 26.43 21.63 4.31
N ASN A 108 27.26 22.49 4.90
CA ASN A 108 27.84 22.31 6.22
C ASN A 108 26.90 22.75 7.35
N LEU A 109 25.80 23.44 7.03
CA LEU A 109 24.85 24.00 7.99
C LEU A 109 24.19 22.90 8.84
N GLN A 110 24.61 22.78 10.10
CA GLN A 110 24.17 21.77 11.08
C GLN A 110 22.83 22.18 11.73
N MET A 111 21.79 22.32 10.90
CA MET A 111 20.46 22.74 11.31
C MET A 111 19.41 21.90 10.56
N LYS A 112 18.29 21.55 11.20
CA LYS A 112 17.20 20.85 10.50
C LYS A 112 16.60 21.77 9.44
N GLU A 113 16.16 21.20 8.31
CA GLU A 113 15.60 22.02 7.24
C GLU A 113 14.31 22.76 7.65
N ILE A 114 13.56 22.23 8.64
CA ILE A 114 12.40 22.95 9.19
C ILE A 114 12.81 24.24 9.93
N GLU A 115 13.90 24.19 10.70
CA GLU A 115 14.42 25.37 11.40
C GLU A 115 14.89 26.41 10.36
N ILE A 116 15.53 25.96 9.27
CA ILE A 116 15.95 26.84 8.16
C ILE A 116 14.74 27.52 7.51
N TRP A 117 13.66 26.77 7.24
CA TRP A 117 12.40 27.33 6.73
C TRP A 117 11.81 28.39 7.67
N GLU A 118 11.76 28.11 8.98
CA GLU A 118 11.25 29.06 9.98
C GLU A 118 12.11 30.33 10.09
N HIS A 119 13.44 30.24 9.97
CA HIS A 119 14.32 31.41 9.90
C HIS A 119 14.09 32.22 8.61
N VAL A 120 13.93 31.58 7.46
CA VAL A 120 13.63 32.26 6.18
C VAL A 120 12.27 32.97 6.23
N LEU A 121 11.23 32.33 6.77
CA LEU A 121 9.92 32.99 7.01
C LEU A 121 10.05 34.19 7.95
N LYS A 122 10.75 34.03 9.09
CA LYS A 122 10.95 35.11 10.08
C LYS A 122 11.73 36.29 9.50
N TRP A 123 12.70 36.06 8.63
CA TRP A 123 13.37 37.14 7.89
C TRP A 123 12.40 37.83 6.91
N GLY A 124 11.65 37.07 6.10
CA GLY A 124 10.67 37.63 5.15
C GLY A 124 9.57 38.46 5.81
N LEU A 125 9.11 38.06 7.00
CA LEU A 125 8.17 38.83 7.83
C LEU A 125 8.78 40.13 8.34
N ALA A 126 10.06 40.12 8.76
CA ALA A 126 10.74 41.33 9.21
C ALA A 126 10.95 42.37 8.07
N GLN A 127 11.13 41.91 6.83
CA GLN A 127 11.16 42.79 5.65
C GLN A 127 9.77 43.33 5.25
N ASN A 128 8.67 42.73 5.75
CA ASN A 128 7.30 43.09 5.43
C ASN A 128 6.46 43.33 6.71
N PRO A 129 6.78 44.36 7.52
CA PRO A 129 6.22 44.54 8.88
C PRO A 129 4.71 44.82 8.95
N THR A 130 4.03 44.97 7.81
CA THR A 130 2.56 45.04 7.72
C THR A 130 1.88 43.67 7.69
N LEU A 131 2.62 42.58 7.46
CA LEU A 131 2.06 41.23 7.37
C LEU A 131 1.92 40.59 8.75
N ILE A 132 0.69 40.22 9.10
CA ILE A 132 0.38 39.42 10.30
C ILE A 132 0.94 37.99 10.09
N PRO A 133 1.59 37.35 11.08
CA PRO A 133 2.17 36.01 10.93
C PRO A 133 1.15 34.85 10.94
N ASP A 134 -0.03 35.02 10.32
CA ASP A 134 -1.00 33.96 10.03
C ASP A 134 -1.36 33.97 8.53
N PRO A 135 -0.95 32.96 7.73
CA PRO A 135 -1.25 32.90 6.31
C PRO A 135 -2.75 32.72 5.99
N LYS A 136 -3.59 32.40 6.98
CA LYS A 136 -5.06 32.36 6.79
C LYS A 136 -5.67 33.74 6.63
N THR A 137 -4.99 34.81 7.08
CA THR A 137 -5.48 36.19 6.96
C THR A 137 -4.92 36.93 5.72
N TRP A 138 -4.12 36.26 4.89
CA TRP A 138 -3.41 36.87 3.76
C TRP A 138 -4.25 36.88 2.48
N SER A 139 -4.31 38.05 1.84
CA SER A 139 -4.80 38.19 0.47
C SER A 139 -3.80 37.67 -0.56
N ASP A 140 -4.21 37.55 -1.83
CA ASP A 140 -3.29 37.14 -2.90
C ASP A 140 -2.18 38.18 -3.17
N ASP A 141 -2.41 39.47 -2.89
CA ASP A 141 -1.36 40.49 -2.97
C ASP A 141 -0.39 40.43 -1.77
N ASP A 142 -0.84 40.01 -0.57
CA ASP A 142 0.05 39.72 0.58
C ASP A 142 0.98 38.53 0.27
N PHE A 143 0.40 37.43 -0.24
CA PHE A 143 1.17 36.27 -0.69
C PHE A 143 2.16 36.63 -1.80
N LYS A 144 1.76 37.43 -2.78
CA LYS A 144 2.62 37.94 -3.86
C LYS A 144 3.74 38.83 -3.34
N THR A 145 3.47 39.68 -2.35
CA THR A 145 4.47 40.54 -1.71
C THR A 145 5.53 39.69 -0.99
N MET A 146 5.11 38.78 -0.11
CA MET A 146 6.04 37.85 0.56
C MET A 146 6.80 36.96 -0.44
N LYS A 147 6.14 36.51 -1.51
CA LYS A 147 6.76 35.68 -2.55
C LYS A 147 7.87 36.43 -3.28
N ASN A 148 7.68 37.71 -3.59
CA ASN A 148 8.72 38.57 -4.17
C ASN A 148 9.91 38.74 -3.20
N THR A 149 9.65 38.93 -1.90
CA THR A 149 10.71 39.04 -0.88
C THR A 149 11.53 37.76 -0.72
N LEU A 150 10.89 36.59 -0.79
CA LEU A 150 11.55 35.30 -0.56
C LEU A 150 12.05 34.61 -1.84
N GLN A 151 11.83 35.19 -3.03
CA GLN A 151 12.04 34.51 -4.31
C GLN A 151 13.47 33.97 -4.53
N HIS A 152 14.49 34.64 -3.99
CA HIS A 152 15.89 34.20 -4.11
C HIS A 152 16.34 33.33 -2.93
N CYS A 153 15.57 33.25 -1.84
CA CYS A 153 15.85 32.39 -0.69
C CYS A 153 15.18 31.00 -0.83
N LEU A 154 13.94 30.94 -1.33
CA LEU A 154 13.17 29.70 -1.50
C LEU A 154 13.92 28.55 -2.23
N PRO A 155 14.73 28.78 -3.29
CA PRO A 155 15.43 27.71 -4.00
C PRO A 155 16.51 26.97 -3.18
N PHE A 156 16.89 27.49 -2.01
CA PHE A 156 17.92 26.93 -1.14
C PHE A 156 17.37 26.22 0.11
N VAL A 157 16.03 26.16 0.25
CA VAL A 157 15.34 25.39 1.29
C VAL A 157 15.00 23.99 0.73
N ARG A 158 15.53 22.94 1.36
CA ARG A 158 15.47 21.55 0.87
C ARG A 158 14.17 20.87 1.30
N PHE A 159 13.02 21.35 0.82
CA PHE A 159 11.69 20.90 1.30
C PHE A 159 11.44 19.38 1.31
N PHE A 160 12.14 18.59 0.47
CA PHE A 160 12.11 17.12 0.47
C PHE A 160 12.78 16.47 1.71
N CYS A 161 13.57 17.24 2.46
CA CYS A 161 14.25 16.81 3.69
C CYS A 161 13.43 17.10 4.97
N LEU A 162 12.17 17.52 4.82
CA LEU A 162 11.23 17.68 5.93
C LEU A 162 10.51 16.35 6.19
N SER A 163 10.00 16.15 7.40
CA SER A 163 9.00 15.10 7.62
C SER A 163 7.63 15.51 7.03
N PRO A 164 6.75 14.55 6.69
CA PRO A 164 5.39 14.84 6.23
C PRO A 164 4.61 15.78 7.18
N LYS A 165 4.83 15.62 8.50
CA LYS A 165 4.21 16.42 9.55
C LYS A 165 4.72 17.86 9.59
N GLU A 166 6.03 18.06 9.48
CA GLU A 166 6.64 19.39 9.36
C GLU A 166 6.16 20.10 8.09
N PHE A 167 6.10 19.41 6.95
CA PHE A 167 5.53 19.94 5.71
C PHE A 167 4.05 20.34 5.90
N SER A 168 3.23 19.44 6.45
CA SER A 168 1.79 19.67 6.69
C SER A 168 1.52 20.87 7.60
N GLN A 169 2.20 20.94 8.74
CA GLN A 169 1.92 21.95 9.77
C GLN A 169 2.56 23.31 9.48
N LYS A 170 3.72 23.34 8.79
CA LYS A 170 4.57 24.55 8.71
C LYS A 170 4.82 25.08 7.30
N VAL A 171 4.70 24.25 6.26
CA VAL A 171 4.92 24.67 4.86
C VAL A 171 3.59 24.79 4.10
N ARG A 172 2.72 23.79 4.23
CA ARG A 172 1.41 23.72 3.55
C ARG A 172 0.51 24.95 3.77
N PRO A 173 0.46 25.58 4.96
CA PRO A 173 -0.29 26.85 5.15
C PRO A 173 0.21 28.00 4.24
N TYR A 174 1.48 27.97 3.85
CA TYR A 174 2.13 28.96 2.99
C TYR A 174 2.27 28.50 1.53
N GLN A 175 1.57 27.43 1.09
CA GLN A 175 1.74 26.78 -0.22
C GLN A 175 1.76 27.73 -1.43
N LYS A 176 1.01 28.85 -1.39
CA LYS A 176 1.00 29.88 -2.45
C LYS A 176 2.37 30.55 -2.70
N LEU A 177 3.29 30.53 -1.72
CA LEU A 177 4.66 31.04 -1.88
C LEU A 177 5.51 30.15 -2.80
N LEU A 178 5.24 28.84 -2.85
CA LEU A 178 5.98 27.90 -3.67
C LEU A 178 5.62 28.02 -5.17
N ASN A 179 6.42 27.39 -6.03
CA ASN A 179 5.97 27.06 -7.38
C ASN A 179 5.00 25.88 -7.30
N GLN A 180 3.90 25.90 -8.07
CA GLN A 180 2.93 24.80 -8.10
C GLN A 180 3.59 23.45 -8.42
N GLN A 181 4.54 23.40 -9.38
CA GLN A 181 5.26 22.16 -9.69
C GLN A 181 6.10 21.67 -8.50
N LEU A 182 6.76 22.57 -7.77
CA LEU A 182 7.55 22.20 -6.60
C LEU A 182 6.65 21.67 -5.46
N TYR A 183 5.50 22.31 -5.21
CA TYR A 183 4.53 21.81 -4.23
C TYR A 183 3.98 20.44 -4.62
N GLU A 184 3.66 20.22 -5.89
CA GLU A 184 3.23 18.93 -6.43
C GLU A 184 4.32 17.86 -6.32
N ASP A 185 5.57 18.16 -6.67
CA ASP A 185 6.70 17.23 -6.55
C ASP A 185 6.93 16.83 -5.07
N ILE A 186 6.89 17.78 -4.14
CA ILE A 186 7.02 17.52 -2.69
C ILE A 186 5.86 16.66 -2.18
N LEU A 187 4.62 16.97 -2.58
CA LEU A 187 3.44 16.21 -2.15
C LEU A 187 3.46 14.78 -2.72
N ASN A 188 3.86 14.61 -3.99
CA ASN A 188 4.02 13.31 -4.60
C ASN A 188 5.15 12.51 -3.93
N PHE A 189 6.25 13.14 -3.51
CA PHE A 189 7.32 12.47 -2.76
C PHE A 189 6.84 11.83 -1.44
N TYR A 190 5.92 12.48 -0.70
CA TYR A 190 5.37 11.90 0.54
C TYR A 190 4.28 10.84 0.29
N LEU A 191 3.59 10.88 -0.85
CA LEU A 191 2.51 9.93 -1.15
C LEU A 191 3.01 8.70 -1.94
N ASP A 192 3.96 8.89 -2.86
CA ASP A 192 4.52 7.85 -3.72
C ASP A 192 5.99 8.21 -4.08
N PRO A 193 6.98 7.86 -3.23
CA PRO A 193 8.37 8.28 -3.39
C PRO A 193 9.02 7.89 -4.74
N GLU A 194 8.57 6.79 -5.35
CA GLU A 194 9.04 6.32 -6.66
C GLU A 194 8.61 7.21 -7.83
N SER A 195 7.56 8.01 -7.66
CA SER A 195 7.01 8.86 -8.73
C SER A 195 7.86 10.09 -9.05
N VAL A 196 8.81 10.45 -8.16
CA VAL A 196 9.59 11.69 -8.25
C VAL A 196 11.00 11.40 -8.75
N SER A 197 11.44 12.12 -9.80
CA SER A 197 12.80 12.00 -10.33
C SER A 197 13.82 12.45 -9.28
N SER A 198 14.76 11.56 -8.95
CA SER A 198 15.88 11.84 -8.02
C SER A 198 16.75 13.03 -8.42
N HIS A 199 16.69 13.47 -9.68
CA HIS A 199 17.38 14.65 -10.18
C HIS A 199 16.79 15.99 -9.66
N ASN A 200 15.54 16.00 -9.21
CA ASN A 200 14.88 17.19 -8.64
C ASN A 200 15.12 17.31 -7.11
N ILE A 201 15.50 16.21 -6.45
CA ILE A 201 15.63 16.14 -5.00
C ILE A 201 17.01 16.66 -4.59
N GLN A 202 17.04 17.84 -3.95
CA GLN A 202 18.26 18.33 -3.32
C GLN A 202 18.63 17.39 -2.16
N LEU A 203 19.82 16.78 -2.23
CA LEU A 203 20.34 15.88 -1.20
C LEU A 203 20.31 16.55 0.19
N PRO A 204 20.06 15.80 1.28
CA PRO A 204 20.20 16.30 2.64
C PRO A 204 21.55 17.00 2.86
N ARG A 205 21.56 18.03 3.71
CA ARG A 205 22.80 18.58 4.28
C ARG A 205 23.57 17.46 4.99
N LYS A 206 24.88 17.61 5.16
CA LYS A 206 25.75 16.50 5.60
C LYS A 206 25.52 16.10 7.07
N ILE A 207 24.45 15.34 7.26
CA ILE A 207 23.92 14.69 8.46
C ILE A 207 23.98 13.18 8.16
N LYS A 208 24.39 12.35 9.12
CA LYS A 208 24.73 10.93 8.87
C LYS A 208 23.53 10.00 9.02
N ILE A 209 23.20 9.15 8.01
CA ILE A 209 22.65 7.75 8.02
C ILE A 209 21.88 7.41 6.69
N ASN A 210 21.67 6.11 6.33
CA ASN A 210 21.19 5.56 5.02
C ASN A 210 20.07 4.44 5.14
N GLU A 211 19.53 3.87 4.01
CA GLU A 211 18.11 3.36 3.82
C GLU A 211 17.85 1.94 3.10
N ASN A 212 16.54 1.49 2.97
CA ASN A 212 15.78 0.63 1.93
C ASN A 212 15.99 -0.93 1.66
N THR A 213 15.12 -1.84 1.03
CA THR A 213 13.64 -2.09 0.70
C THR A 213 13.28 -3.56 0.15
N GLU A 214 11.98 -4.02 0.17
CA GLU A 214 11.10 -4.88 -0.78
C GLU A 214 11.40 -6.37 -1.29
N GLU A 215 10.56 -7.27 -1.93
CA GLU A 215 9.08 -7.68 -2.08
C GLU A 215 8.90 -9.05 -2.93
N VAL A 216 7.68 -9.57 -3.30
CA VAL A 216 7.22 -10.50 -4.44
C VAL A 216 7.01 -12.06 -4.16
N ILE A 217 6.09 -12.94 -4.72
CA ILE A 217 4.65 -13.07 -5.21
C ILE A 217 4.31 -14.56 -5.74
N CYS A 218 3.03 -15.03 -5.97
CA CYS A 218 2.47 -15.99 -7.05
C CYS A 218 1.37 -17.13 -6.74
N SER A 219 0.86 -17.93 -7.74
CA SER A 219 -0.47 -18.69 -7.82
C SER A 219 -0.58 -20.01 -8.73
N LEU A 220 -1.76 -20.71 -8.96
CA LEU A 220 -2.13 -21.64 -10.13
C LEU A 220 -3.56 -22.36 -10.23
N ILE A 221 -3.92 -23.07 -11.36
CA ILE A 221 -5.30 -23.54 -11.85
C ILE A 221 -5.33 -24.90 -12.70
N VAL A 222 -6.53 -25.49 -13.03
CA VAL A 222 -6.89 -26.69 -13.90
C VAL A 222 -8.32 -26.46 -14.59
N ASN A 223 -8.92 -27.04 -15.68
CA ASN A 223 -8.78 -28.08 -16.78
C ASN A 223 -9.47 -27.60 -18.12
N SER A 224 -9.35 -28.31 -19.27
CA SER A 224 -10.29 -28.31 -20.45
C SER A 224 -10.16 -29.53 -21.41
N GLY A 225 -11.10 -29.75 -22.34
CA GLY A 225 -11.02 -30.76 -23.42
C GLY A 225 -9.89 -30.50 -24.43
N SER A 226 -9.61 -29.23 -24.70
CA SER A 226 -8.39 -28.73 -25.36
C SER A 226 -7.07 -29.04 -24.59
N ARG A 227 -7.17 -29.56 -23.35
CA ARG A 227 -6.05 -30.08 -22.56
C ARG A 227 -5.99 -31.62 -22.55
N ASP A 228 -7.11 -32.31 -22.75
CA ASP A 228 -7.24 -33.76 -22.56
C ASP A 228 -7.33 -34.58 -23.88
N GLY A 229 -7.79 -34.01 -25.01
CA GLY A 229 -7.69 -34.58 -26.39
C GLY A 229 -9.00 -35.09 -27.04
N PHE A 230 -9.05 -35.15 -28.38
CA PHE A 230 -10.28 -35.31 -29.19
C PHE A 230 -10.49 -36.72 -29.82
N THR A 231 -9.94 -37.77 -29.21
CA THR A 231 -10.02 -39.16 -29.77
C THR A 231 -11.20 -39.97 -29.22
N PRO A 232 -11.72 -40.97 -29.98
CA PRO A 232 -12.69 -41.94 -29.44
C PRO A 232 -12.19 -42.68 -28.20
N LYS A 233 -10.90 -43.02 -28.16
CA LYS A 233 -10.28 -43.60 -26.95
C LYS A 233 -10.45 -42.67 -25.75
N LYS A 234 -10.21 -41.36 -25.90
CA LYS A 234 -10.33 -40.41 -24.79
C LYS A 234 -11.77 -40.17 -24.38
N PHE A 235 -12.69 -40.13 -25.33
CA PHE A 235 -14.12 -40.10 -25.05
C PHE A 235 -14.56 -41.31 -24.21
N HIS A 236 -14.25 -42.54 -24.63
CA HIS A 236 -14.60 -43.74 -23.87
C HIS A 236 -13.90 -43.81 -22.50
N GLU A 237 -12.63 -43.40 -22.38
CA GLU A 237 -11.93 -43.27 -21.08
C GLU A 237 -12.67 -42.37 -20.07
N LEU A 238 -13.36 -41.33 -20.55
CA LEU A 238 -13.97 -40.31 -19.71
C LEU A 238 -15.50 -40.43 -19.57
N CYS A 239 -16.18 -41.10 -20.51
CA CYS A 239 -17.65 -41.05 -20.64
C CYS A 239 -18.36 -42.41 -20.56
N ASP A 240 -17.67 -43.54 -20.72
CA ASP A 240 -18.33 -44.85 -20.65
C ASP A 240 -18.88 -45.15 -19.25
N ASN A 241 -20.01 -45.86 -19.21
CA ASN A 241 -20.80 -46.15 -18.01
C ASN A 241 -21.37 -44.89 -17.30
N LYS A 242 -21.38 -43.72 -17.97
CA LYS A 242 -22.05 -42.50 -17.46
C LYS A 242 -23.40 -42.29 -18.15
N PRO A 243 -24.53 -42.35 -17.43
CA PRO A 243 -25.85 -41.95 -17.93
C PRO A 243 -26.04 -40.44 -17.89
N ASN A 244 -27.20 -39.94 -18.33
CA ASN A 244 -27.64 -38.54 -18.23
C ASN A 244 -26.65 -37.51 -18.81
N THR A 245 -26.02 -37.85 -19.94
CA THR A 245 -24.95 -37.03 -20.54
C THR A 245 -25.48 -36.09 -21.61
N VAL A 246 -25.01 -34.84 -21.60
CA VAL A 246 -25.28 -33.86 -22.67
C VAL A 246 -24.03 -33.70 -23.53
N THR A 247 -24.17 -33.84 -24.84
CA THR A 247 -23.13 -33.52 -25.81
C THR A 247 -23.39 -32.16 -26.43
N PHE A 248 -22.36 -31.32 -26.51
CA PHE A 248 -22.36 -30.07 -27.25
C PHE A 248 -21.26 -30.09 -28.31
N ILE A 249 -21.57 -29.60 -29.50
CA ILE A 249 -20.62 -29.45 -30.61
C ILE A 249 -20.79 -28.05 -31.21
N LYS A 250 -19.77 -27.21 -31.04
CA LYS A 250 -19.63 -25.96 -31.77
C LYS A 250 -19.09 -26.26 -33.17
N ILE A 251 -19.62 -25.59 -34.19
CA ILE A 251 -19.27 -25.88 -35.58
C ILE A 251 -18.35 -24.80 -36.14
N LYS A 252 -17.24 -25.26 -36.71
CA LYS A 252 -16.10 -24.44 -37.16
C LYS A 252 -16.52 -23.35 -38.14
N GLY A 253 -16.02 -22.14 -37.92
CA GLY A 253 -16.38 -20.96 -38.73
C GLY A 253 -17.82 -20.46 -38.56
N THR A 254 -18.60 -20.98 -37.60
CA THR A 254 -19.99 -20.54 -37.33
C THR A 254 -20.19 -20.10 -35.88
N LYS A 255 -21.33 -19.47 -35.60
CA LYS A 255 -21.85 -19.25 -34.23
C LYS A 255 -22.88 -20.31 -33.82
N GLU A 256 -22.91 -21.43 -34.55
CA GLU A 256 -23.93 -22.46 -34.40
C GLU A 256 -23.42 -23.62 -33.53
N ILE A 257 -24.24 -23.97 -32.54
CA ILE A 257 -24.01 -25.10 -31.63
C ILE A 257 -25.10 -26.14 -31.93
N ILE A 258 -24.72 -27.39 -32.10
CA ILE A 258 -25.64 -28.53 -32.14
C ILE A 258 -25.28 -29.52 -31.03
N GLY A 259 -26.20 -30.40 -30.67
CA GLY A 259 -25.93 -31.38 -29.63
C GLY A 259 -27.06 -32.36 -29.39
N GLY A 260 -26.88 -33.22 -28.40
CA GLY A 260 -27.86 -34.22 -28.02
C GLY A 260 -27.73 -34.64 -26.56
N TYR A 261 -28.86 -35.01 -25.96
CA TYR A 261 -28.94 -35.59 -24.63
C TYR A 261 -29.07 -37.11 -24.73
N ASN A 262 -28.23 -37.83 -23.99
CA ASN A 262 -28.28 -39.28 -23.85
C ASN A 262 -28.57 -39.63 -22.38
N LEU A 263 -29.79 -40.09 -22.12
CA LEU A 263 -30.21 -40.61 -20.81
C LEU A 263 -29.44 -41.88 -20.41
N LEU A 264 -29.06 -42.70 -21.39
CA LEU A 264 -28.43 -44.01 -21.17
C LEU A 264 -26.91 -43.88 -20.99
N GLU A 265 -26.30 -44.92 -20.40
CA GLU A 265 -24.85 -45.07 -20.31
C GLU A 265 -24.19 -45.16 -21.70
N TRP A 266 -23.07 -44.45 -21.93
CA TRP A 266 -22.18 -44.71 -23.06
C TRP A 266 -21.46 -46.05 -22.90
N LYS A 267 -21.20 -46.72 -24.03
CA LYS A 267 -20.64 -48.07 -24.07
C LYS A 267 -19.69 -48.19 -25.27
N SER A 268 -18.46 -48.64 -25.06
CA SER A 268 -17.57 -49.06 -26.15
C SER A 268 -17.97 -50.45 -26.67
N PHE A 269 -19.13 -50.61 -27.31
CA PHE A 269 -19.41 -51.78 -28.15
C PHE A 269 -20.49 -51.50 -29.22
N THR A 270 -20.40 -52.22 -30.34
CA THR A 270 -21.17 -51.94 -31.57
C THR A 270 -22.65 -52.36 -31.45
N ARG A 271 -23.57 -51.42 -31.19
CA ARG A 271 -25.02 -51.70 -31.04
C ARG A 271 -25.91 -50.46 -31.23
N TRP A 272 -27.16 -50.66 -31.67
CA TRP A 272 -28.26 -49.71 -31.49
C TRP A 272 -28.96 -49.96 -30.15
N ASP A 273 -29.19 -48.91 -29.36
CA ASP A 273 -29.96 -48.97 -28.10
C ASP A 273 -31.18 -48.02 -28.11
N LYS A 274 -32.16 -48.34 -27.26
CA LYS A 274 -33.53 -47.84 -27.32
C LYS A 274 -33.86 -46.86 -26.20
N THR A 275 -34.38 -45.69 -26.55
CA THR A 275 -34.95 -44.68 -25.63
C THR A 275 -35.96 -43.81 -26.40
N LYS A 276 -36.87 -43.12 -25.69
CA LYS A 276 -37.78 -42.09 -26.25
C LYS A 276 -37.42 -40.68 -25.78
N ASP A 277 -36.45 -40.58 -24.89
CA ASP A 277 -36.32 -39.52 -23.89
C ASP A 277 -35.05 -38.69 -24.16
N SER A 278 -34.09 -39.28 -24.88
CA SER A 278 -33.07 -38.56 -25.63
C SER A 278 -33.69 -37.59 -26.66
N PHE A 279 -32.97 -36.51 -26.94
CA PHE A 279 -33.32 -35.50 -27.94
C PHE A 279 -32.05 -34.89 -28.53
N ILE A 280 -32.18 -34.28 -29.71
CA ILE A 280 -31.14 -33.45 -30.32
C ILE A 280 -31.59 -32.00 -30.41
N PHE A 281 -30.64 -31.08 -30.40
CA PHE A 281 -30.91 -29.64 -30.37
C PHE A 281 -29.95 -28.83 -31.26
N SER A 282 -30.35 -27.60 -31.59
CA SER A 282 -29.49 -26.59 -32.21
C SER A 282 -29.77 -25.16 -31.77
N PHE A 283 -28.74 -24.33 -31.86
CA PHE A 283 -28.76 -22.89 -31.61
C PHE A 283 -28.09 -22.16 -32.77
N LYS A 284 -28.84 -21.49 -33.65
CA LYS A 284 -28.28 -20.79 -34.82
C LYS A 284 -27.46 -19.54 -34.47
N ASN A 285 -27.63 -18.98 -33.26
CA ASN A 285 -26.90 -17.80 -32.78
C ASN A 285 -26.69 -17.87 -31.27
N LYS A 286 -25.43 -17.94 -30.82
CA LYS A 286 -25.04 -17.99 -29.39
C LYS A 286 -25.47 -16.80 -28.50
N ASN A 287 -26.17 -15.81 -29.06
CA ASN A 287 -26.72 -14.65 -28.35
C ASN A 287 -28.27 -14.50 -28.48
N ASN A 288 -29.01 -15.43 -29.11
CA ASN A 288 -30.48 -15.33 -29.21
C ASN A 288 -31.19 -16.70 -29.12
N PHE A 289 -31.99 -16.90 -28.07
CA PHE A 289 -32.66 -18.18 -27.74
C PHE A 289 -34.15 -18.20 -28.12
N LYS A 290 -34.59 -17.27 -28.98
CA LYS A 290 -35.91 -17.34 -29.63
C LYS A 290 -35.95 -18.42 -30.71
N ASP A 291 -34.81 -18.72 -31.34
CA ASP A 291 -34.71 -19.53 -32.56
C ASP A 291 -34.10 -20.93 -32.32
N ALA A 292 -34.06 -21.38 -31.06
CA ALA A 292 -33.51 -22.68 -30.68
C ALA A 292 -34.45 -23.84 -31.09
N ILE A 293 -33.89 -24.89 -31.69
CA ILE A 293 -34.68 -26.04 -32.18
C ILE A 293 -34.42 -27.25 -31.28
N LEU A 294 -35.50 -27.82 -30.73
CA LEU A 294 -35.49 -29.10 -30.01
C LEU A 294 -36.23 -30.17 -30.81
N SER A 295 -35.59 -31.31 -31.03
CA SER A 295 -36.09 -32.44 -31.83
C SER A 295 -36.03 -33.73 -31.01
N LYS A 296 -37.18 -34.37 -30.78
CA LYS A 296 -37.28 -35.61 -29.98
C LYS A 296 -37.14 -36.87 -30.85
N VAL A 297 -36.83 -38.01 -30.25
CA VAL A 297 -36.79 -39.31 -30.94
C VAL A 297 -38.16 -39.67 -31.51
N VAL A 298 -38.20 -40.06 -32.79
CA VAL A 298 -39.37 -40.69 -33.44
C VAL A 298 -39.19 -42.20 -33.52
N ASN A 299 -38.01 -42.68 -33.94
CA ASN A 299 -37.71 -44.11 -33.99
C ASN A 299 -36.91 -44.54 -32.76
N SER A 300 -37.63 -44.99 -31.71
CA SER A 300 -37.01 -45.39 -30.44
C SER A 300 -35.95 -46.48 -30.58
N ASP A 301 -36.12 -47.42 -31.51
CA ASP A 301 -35.23 -48.58 -31.68
C ASP A 301 -33.93 -48.24 -32.42
N ARG A 302 -33.78 -46.98 -32.82
CA ARG A 302 -32.55 -46.42 -33.38
C ARG A 302 -32.27 -45.02 -32.82
N ALA A 303 -32.52 -44.80 -31.53
CA ALA A 303 -32.30 -43.51 -30.88
C ALA A 303 -30.81 -43.17 -30.74
N LEU A 304 -30.00 -44.17 -30.36
CA LEU A 304 -28.58 -44.05 -30.00
C LEU A 304 -27.79 -45.20 -30.63
N TRP A 305 -26.59 -44.89 -31.10
CA TRP A 305 -25.62 -45.88 -31.57
C TRP A 305 -24.38 -45.85 -30.70
N PHE A 306 -23.89 -47.04 -30.38
CA PHE A 306 -22.65 -47.26 -29.67
C PHE A 306 -21.67 -47.99 -30.60
N SER A 307 -20.40 -47.59 -30.57
CA SER A 307 -19.28 -48.24 -31.26
C SER A 307 -17.98 -47.69 -30.71
N TYR A 308 -16.97 -48.55 -30.55
CA TYR A 308 -15.61 -48.19 -30.16
C TYR A 308 -14.98 -47.06 -31.00
N THR A 309 -15.41 -46.87 -32.24
CA THR A 309 -14.86 -45.89 -33.22
C THR A 309 -15.59 -44.55 -33.25
N THR A 310 -16.68 -44.39 -32.51
CA THR A 310 -17.55 -43.20 -32.56
C THR A 310 -17.49 -42.40 -31.29
N GLY A 311 -17.67 -41.09 -31.39
CA GLY A 311 -18.09 -40.27 -30.27
C GLY A 311 -19.60 -40.37 -30.07
N PRO A 312 -20.21 -39.37 -29.41
CA PRO A 312 -21.64 -39.25 -29.30
C PRO A 312 -22.37 -39.38 -30.65
N TYR A 313 -23.38 -40.24 -30.69
CA TYR A 313 -24.05 -40.65 -31.93
C TYR A 313 -25.57 -40.81 -31.70
N PHE A 314 -26.34 -39.88 -32.26
CA PHE A 314 -27.78 -39.75 -32.07
C PHE A 314 -28.50 -40.09 -33.38
N GLY A 315 -29.00 -41.33 -33.50
CA GLY A 315 -29.96 -41.76 -34.51
C GLY A 315 -29.60 -41.69 -36.00
N ASN A 316 -28.32 -41.58 -36.36
CA ASN A 316 -27.87 -41.13 -37.70
C ASN A 316 -28.14 -39.64 -37.97
N ASP A 317 -28.80 -38.91 -37.07
CA ASP A 317 -29.08 -37.48 -37.19
C ASP A 317 -27.86 -36.64 -36.79
N ILE A 318 -27.18 -36.96 -35.68
CA ILE A 318 -25.90 -36.34 -35.30
C ILE A 318 -24.87 -37.45 -35.07
N ASN A 319 -23.79 -37.45 -35.86
CA ASN A 319 -22.81 -38.53 -35.86
C ASN A 319 -21.38 -37.99 -35.79
N ILE A 320 -20.66 -38.33 -34.74
CA ILE A 320 -19.23 -38.02 -34.59
C ILE A 320 -18.45 -39.32 -34.81
N ILE A 321 -17.65 -39.37 -35.88
CA ILE A 321 -17.00 -40.60 -36.36
C ILE A 321 -15.53 -40.31 -36.65
N ALA A 322 -14.63 -41.15 -36.15
CA ALA A 322 -13.21 -41.10 -36.47
C ALA A 322 -12.80 -42.28 -37.37
N LEU A 323 -11.64 -42.18 -38.04
CA LEU A 323 -11.10 -43.27 -38.86
C LEU A 323 -10.71 -44.50 -38.02
N ASN A 324 -10.25 -44.27 -36.78
CA ASN A 324 -10.00 -45.30 -35.77
C ASN A 324 -9.99 -44.67 -34.36
N HIS A 325 -9.78 -45.48 -33.33
CA HIS A 325 -9.83 -45.08 -31.91
C HIS A 325 -8.81 -44.01 -31.50
N TYR A 326 -7.74 -43.82 -32.27
CA TYR A 326 -6.58 -42.97 -31.96
C TYR A 326 -6.52 -41.70 -32.81
N THR A 327 -7.36 -41.57 -33.85
CA THR A 327 -7.49 -40.35 -34.64
C THR A 327 -8.51 -39.42 -34.00
N ASP A 328 -8.22 -38.11 -33.95
CA ASP A 328 -9.17 -37.10 -33.48
C ASP A 328 -10.42 -37.01 -34.37
N TYR A 329 -11.51 -36.51 -33.81
CA TYR A 329 -12.75 -36.20 -34.53
C TYR A 329 -12.57 -35.01 -35.49
N VAL A 330 -12.25 -35.28 -36.77
CA VAL A 330 -12.06 -34.21 -37.78
C VAL A 330 -13.40 -33.61 -38.23
N THR A 331 -14.45 -34.43 -38.38
CA THR A 331 -15.77 -34.00 -38.84
C THR A 331 -16.92 -34.57 -38.02
N ILE A 332 -18.05 -33.85 -38.06
CA ILE A 332 -19.35 -34.27 -37.58
C ILE A 332 -20.34 -34.28 -38.75
N LYS A 333 -21.19 -35.32 -38.81
CA LYS A 333 -22.18 -35.50 -39.87
C LYS A 333 -23.59 -35.25 -39.35
N TYR A 334 -24.36 -34.43 -40.08
CA TYR A 334 -25.77 -34.16 -39.81
C TYR A 334 -26.66 -34.56 -41.00
N CYS A 335 -27.66 -35.42 -40.76
CA CYS A 335 -28.65 -35.86 -41.76
C CYS A 335 -30.01 -36.19 -41.12
N LYS A 336 -31.11 -35.49 -41.42
CA LYS A 336 -32.40 -35.68 -40.72
C LYS A 336 -32.98 -37.07 -40.98
N ARG A 337 -33.12 -37.91 -39.95
CA ARG A 337 -33.56 -39.31 -40.07
C ARG A 337 -34.58 -39.76 -39.02
N PHE A 338 -34.14 -40.00 -37.79
CA PHE A 338 -34.90 -40.68 -36.74
C PHE A 338 -35.38 -39.75 -35.61
N TYR A 339 -34.94 -38.49 -35.61
CA TYR A 339 -35.47 -37.43 -34.76
C TYR A 339 -36.53 -36.59 -35.52
N GLU A 340 -37.43 -35.95 -34.78
CA GLU A 340 -38.68 -35.35 -35.24
C GLU A 340 -38.48 -34.21 -36.25
N LYS A 341 -37.81 -33.14 -35.82
CA LYS A 341 -37.62 -31.87 -36.52
C LYS A 341 -36.23 -31.78 -37.12
N LYS A 342 -36.12 -31.02 -38.22
CA LYS A 342 -34.83 -30.65 -38.81
C LYS A 342 -34.18 -29.60 -37.92
N ILE A 343 -33.01 -29.90 -37.33
CA ILE A 343 -32.28 -28.95 -36.47
C ILE A 343 -31.31 -28.07 -37.26
N ARG A 344 -31.06 -28.36 -38.55
CA ARG A 344 -30.14 -27.61 -39.40
C ARG A 344 -30.64 -27.48 -40.83
N ASP A 345 -30.35 -26.35 -41.48
CA ASP A 345 -30.88 -26.07 -42.82
C ASP A 345 -30.16 -26.90 -43.91
N SER A 346 -28.86 -27.09 -43.77
CA SER A 346 -28.01 -27.95 -44.61
C SER A 346 -27.77 -29.32 -43.96
N GLU A 347 -27.61 -30.35 -44.79
CA GLU A 347 -27.18 -31.70 -44.39
C GLU A 347 -25.84 -32.03 -45.05
N GLY A 348 -25.00 -32.80 -44.37
CA GLY A 348 -23.62 -33.06 -44.82
C GLY A 348 -22.64 -33.24 -43.67
N GLU A 349 -21.37 -33.01 -43.95
CA GLU A 349 -20.26 -33.09 -43.01
C GLU A 349 -19.67 -31.71 -42.74
N PHE A 350 -19.37 -31.44 -41.47
CA PHE A 350 -18.93 -30.15 -40.95
C PHE A 350 -17.69 -30.37 -40.08
N THR A 351 -16.80 -29.38 -40.00
CA THR A 351 -15.67 -29.42 -39.05
C THR A 351 -16.10 -28.86 -37.69
N ILE A 352 -15.48 -29.35 -36.62
CA ILE A 352 -15.83 -29.01 -35.24
C ILE A 352 -14.84 -28.00 -34.62
N GLU A 353 -15.29 -27.31 -33.57
CA GLU A 353 -14.47 -26.53 -32.63
C GLU A 353 -14.88 -26.88 -31.19
N ASP A 354 -13.99 -26.62 -30.24
CA ASP A 354 -14.18 -26.90 -28.81
C ASP A 354 -15.34 -26.07 -28.19
N TYR A 355 -15.93 -26.58 -27.10
CA TYR A 355 -17.06 -25.96 -26.40
C TYR A 355 -16.96 -26.21 -24.88
N GLU A 356 -16.58 -25.17 -24.14
CA GLU A 356 -16.56 -25.18 -22.66
C GLU A 356 -17.05 -23.86 -22.03
N ASP A 357 -17.69 -22.98 -22.80
CA ASP A 357 -18.16 -21.69 -22.28
C ASP A 357 -19.33 -21.91 -21.30
N THR A 358 -19.09 -21.64 -20.01
CA THR A 358 -20.12 -21.69 -18.96
C THR A 358 -21.26 -20.69 -19.22
N SER A 359 -21.03 -19.62 -19.99
CA SER A 359 -22.11 -18.78 -20.55
C SER A 359 -23.07 -19.60 -21.41
N ASP A 360 -22.55 -20.44 -22.30
CA ASP A 360 -23.34 -21.23 -23.23
C ASP A 360 -24.04 -22.41 -22.52
N LEU A 361 -23.47 -22.97 -21.44
CA LEU A 361 -24.20 -23.90 -20.56
C LEU A 361 -25.37 -23.22 -19.81
N LEU A 362 -25.18 -22.01 -19.29
CA LEU A 362 -26.27 -21.21 -18.68
C LEU A 362 -27.40 -20.92 -19.68
N LYS A 363 -27.05 -20.58 -20.93
CA LYS A 363 -28.02 -20.35 -22.01
C LYS A 363 -28.79 -21.62 -22.39
N VAL A 364 -28.14 -22.79 -22.31
CA VAL A 364 -28.81 -24.09 -22.49
C VAL A 364 -29.76 -24.38 -21.34
N LEU A 365 -29.38 -24.12 -20.07
CA LEU A 365 -30.26 -24.24 -18.91
C LEU A 365 -31.52 -23.39 -19.06
N ALA A 366 -31.37 -22.10 -19.40
CA ALA A 366 -32.50 -21.19 -19.66
C ALA A 366 -33.39 -21.66 -20.83
N THR A 367 -32.82 -22.35 -21.81
CA THR A 367 -33.57 -22.94 -22.93
C THR A 367 -34.29 -24.23 -22.51
N ALA A 368 -33.68 -25.07 -21.68
CA ALA A 368 -34.26 -26.30 -21.16
C ALA A 368 -35.48 -26.02 -20.28
N ASP A 369 -35.41 -24.99 -19.43
CA ASP A 369 -36.50 -24.47 -18.60
C ASP A 369 -37.68 -23.97 -19.46
N LYS A 370 -37.39 -23.07 -20.41
CA LYS A 370 -38.37 -22.57 -21.39
C LYS A 370 -39.05 -23.68 -22.21
N LEU A 371 -38.41 -24.84 -22.35
CA LEU A 371 -38.93 -26.03 -23.04
C LEU A 371 -39.48 -27.11 -22.09
N SER A 372 -39.56 -26.81 -20.79
CA SER A 372 -40.08 -27.69 -19.73
C SER A 372 -39.38 -29.06 -19.65
N LEU A 373 -38.07 -29.09 -19.90
CA LEU A 373 -37.22 -30.28 -19.82
C LEU A 373 -36.67 -30.48 -18.41
N GLN A 374 -37.54 -30.74 -17.43
CA GLN A 374 -37.19 -30.67 -16.00
C GLN A 374 -35.96 -31.53 -15.62
N GLU A 375 -35.84 -32.75 -16.14
CA GLU A 375 -34.67 -33.61 -15.87
C GLU A 375 -33.34 -32.96 -16.32
N LEU A 376 -33.33 -32.29 -17.48
CA LEU A 376 -32.17 -31.54 -17.96
C LEU A 376 -31.95 -30.26 -17.13
N VAL A 377 -33.02 -29.61 -16.68
CA VAL A 377 -32.96 -28.41 -15.83
C VAL A 377 -32.37 -28.71 -14.45
N ASP A 378 -32.78 -29.83 -13.84
CA ASP A 378 -32.26 -30.27 -12.55
C ASP A 378 -30.81 -30.77 -12.67
N TYR A 379 -30.50 -31.54 -13.73
CA TYR A 379 -29.14 -31.97 -14.03
C TYR A 379 -28.20 -30.78 -14.28
N LEU A 380 -28.59 -29.81 -15.12
CA LEU A 380 -27.74 -28.65 -15.43
C LEU A 380 -27.57 -27.71 -14.23
N GLN A 381 -28.60 -27.52 -13.39
CA GLN A 381 -28.44 -26.76 -12.14
C GLN A 381 -27.47 -27.47 -11.19
N GLY A 382 -27.62 -28.78 -10.97
CA GLY A 382 -26.68 -29.57 -10.17
C GLY A 382 -25.26 -29.49 -10.72
N TYR A 383 -25.07 -29.83 -12.00
CA TYR A 383 -23.77 -29.78 -12.67
C TYR A 383 -23.10 -28.39 -12.59
N LEU A 384 -23.84 -27.31 -12.86
CA LEU A 384 -23.29 -25.95 -12.82
C LEU A 384 -22.85 -25.54 -11.41
N ILE A 385 -23.63 -25.88 -10.38
CA ILE A 385 -23.34 -25.51 -8.99
C ILE A 385 -22.26 -26.43 -8.37
N GLU A 386 -22.28 -27.73 -8.67
CA GLU A 386 -21.41 -28.73 -8.06
C GLU A 386 -20.05 -28.88 -8.78
N ASN A 387 -20.00 -28.68 -10.10
CA ASN A 387 -18.81 -28.95 -10.93
C ASN A 387 -18.25 -27.72 -11.65
N LYS A 388 -18.98 -26.59 -11.66
CA LYS A 388 -18.59 -25.36 -12.39
C LYS A 388 -18.77 -24.08 -11.55
N SER A 389 -18.89 -24.19 -10.22
CA SER A 389 -19.09 -23.07 -9.29
C SER A 389 -18.18 -21.86 -9.55
N GLU A 390 -16.86 -22.06 -9.60
CA GLU A 390 -15.89 -20.97 -9.84
C GLU A 390 -16.06 -20.26 -11.21
N GLN A 391 -16.57 -20.97 -12.21
CA GLN A 391 -16.90 -20.39 -13.52
C GLN A 391 -18.28 -19.72 -13.48
N LEU A 392 -19.24 -20.28 -12.74
CA LEU A 392 -20.57 -19.72 -12.51
C LEU A 392 -20.51 -18.39 -11.73
N GLU A 393 -19.56 -18.25 -10.81
CA GLU A 393 -19.23 -16.99 -10.11
C GLU A 393 -18.78 -15.89 -11.08
N GLN A 394 -17.97 -16.23 -12.09
CA GLN A 394 -17.55 -15.27 -13.13
C GLN A 394 -18.72 -14.81 -14.02
N TYR A 395 -19.72 -15.67 -14.22
CA TYR A 395 -20.96 -15.39 -14.97
C TYR A 395 -22.16 -15.04 -14.08
N PHE A 396 -21.92 -14.55 -12.86
CA PHE A 396 -22.97 -14.27 -11.86
C PHE A 396 -24.14 -13.44 -12.40
N GLU A 397 -23.87 -12.37 -13.15
CA GLU A 397 -24.92 -11.49 -13.71
C GLU A 397 -25.85 -12.24 -14.67
N LEU A 398 -25.30 -13.05 -15.57
CA LEU A 398 -26.07 -13.89 -16.48
C LEU A 398 -26.88 -14.94 -15.72
N ALA A 399 -26.30 -15.54 -14.67
CA ALA A 399 -27.00 -16.49 -13.81
C ALA A 399 -28.15 -15.83 -13.02
N GLN A 400 -27.94 -14.62 -12.49
CA GLN A 400 -28.96 -13.82 -11.79
C GLN A 400 -30.06 -13.36 -12.75
N GLN A 401 -29.72 -12.94 -13.97
CA GLN A 401 -30.67 -12.56 -15.01
C GLN A 401 -31.55 -13.76 -15.40
N ILE A 402 -30.95 -14.92 -15.67
CA ILE A 402 -31.66 -16.15 -15.99
C ILE A 402 -32.58 -16.56 -14.82
N SER A 403 -32.06 -16.55 -13.60
CA SER A 403 -32.83 -16.82 -12.36
C SER A 403 -34.03 -15.87 -12.20
N SER A 404 -33.87 -14.59 -12.51
CA SER A 404 -34.93 -13.58 -12.35
C SER A 404 -36.03 -13.67 -13.43
N ASN A 405 -35.82 -14.47 -14.47
CA ASN A 405 -36.77 -14.68 -15.57
C ASN A 405 -37.45 -16.06 -15.55
N SER A 406 -37.20 -16.89 -14.52
CA SER A 406 -37.78 -18.23 -14.39
C SER A 406 -38.22 -18.55 -12.96
N ASN A 407 -39.33 -19.29 -12.84
CA ASN A 407 -39.84 -19.78 -11.56
C ASN A 407 -39.47 -21.25 -11.28
N ASN A 408 -38.92 -21.99 -12.26
CA ASN A 408 -38.62 -23.43 -12.10
C ASN A 408 -37.12 -23.68 -11.80
N LEU A 409 -36.27 -22.68 -12.04
CA LEU A 409 -34.87 -22.69 -11.61
C LEU A 409 -34.80 -22.41 -10.11
N LEU A 410 -34.98 -23.42 -9.27
CA LEU A 410 -35.02 -23.24 -7.81
C LEU A 410 -33.63 -23.15 -7.15
N ARG A 411 -32.60 -23.83 -7.72
CA ARG A 411 -31.25 -23.88 -7.12
C ARG A 411 -30.38 -22.69 -7.52
N LEU A 412 -30.54 -22.17 -8.74
CA LEU A 412 -29.71 -21.07 -9.26
C LEU A 412 -29.91 -19.72 -8.53
N PRO A 413 -31.15 -19.29 -8.17
CA PRO A 413 -31.37 -18.08 -7.37
C PRO A 413 -30.85 -18.21 -5.94
N GLU A 414 -30.94 -19.41 -5.35
CA GLU A 414 -30.38 -19.72 -4.03
C GLU A 414 -28.86 -19.62 -4.05
N PHE A 415 -28.19 -20.19 -5.08
CA PHE A 415 -26.76 -20.01 -5.31
C PHE A 415 -26.40 -18.52 -5.43
N CYS A 416 -27.10 -17.75 -6.27
CA CYS A 416 -26.82 -16.33 -6.45
C CYS A 416 -27.00 -15.52 -5.15
N THR A 417 -28.06 -15.81 -4.38
CA THR A 417 -28.34 -15.14 -3.11
C THR A 417 -27.27 -15.47 -2.06
N ASN A 418 -26.88 -16.74 -1.96
CA ASN A 418 -25.81 -17.18 -1.07
C ASN A 418 -24.46 -16.55 -1.46
N LEU A 419 -24.12 -16.44 -2.75
CA LEU A 419 -22.88 -15.80 -3.17
C LEU A 419 -22.84 -14.30 -2.79
N MET A 420 -23.92 -13.55 -2.97
CA MET A 420 -24.00 -12.15 -2.54
C MET A 420 -23.83 -11.95 -1.03
N VAL A 421 -24.27 -12.92 -0.21
CA VAL A 421 -24.18 -12.85 1.25
C VAL A 421 -22.82 -13.34 1.78
N GLN A 422 -22.28 -14.40 1.17
CA GLN A 422 -21.11 -15.12 1.70
C GLN A 422 -19.78 -14.71 1.02
N SER A 423 -19.80 -14.24 -0.23
CA SER A 423 -18.60 -13.84 -0.99
C SER A 423 -18.90 -12.71 -2.01
N PRO A 424 -19.35 -11.51 -1.55
CA PRO A 424 -19.67 -10.38 -2.43
C PRO A 424 -18.46 -9.84 -3.23
N ASP A 425 -17.24 -10.17 -2.82
CA ASP A 425 -15.98 -9.91 -3.55
C ASP A 425 -15.92 -10.64 -4.89
N LYS A 426 -16.38 -11.90 -4.94
CA LYS A 426 -16.51 -12.69 -6.17
C LYS A 426 -17.52 -12.08 -7.13
N VAL A 427 -18.60 -11.50 -6.59
CA VAL A 427 -19.65 -10.83 -7.37
C VAL A 427 -19.09 -9.58 -8.06
N LEU A 428 -18.31 -8.75 -7.36
CA LEU A 428 -17.61 -7.61 -7.97
C LEU A 428 -16.58 -8.05 -9.02
N LYS A 429 -15.87 -9.16 -8.79
CA LYS A 429 -14.88 -9.73 -9.73
C LYS A 429 -15.51 -10.45 -10.93
N SER A 430 -16.84 -10.50 -11.05
CA SER A 430 -17.54 -11.14 -12.18
C SER A 430 -17.39 -10.36 -13.50
N LEU A 431 -17.44 -11.07 -14.63
CA LEU A 431 -17.12 -10.54 -15.96
C LEU A 431 -17.99 -9.33 -16.36
N ASN A 432 -19.26 -9.34 -15.96
CA ASN A 432 -20.27 -8.38 -16.37
C ASN A 432 -20.71 -7.41 -15.25
N PHE A 433 -20.01 -7.34 -14.11
CA PHE A 433 -20.48 -6.55 -12.94
C PHE A 433 -20.84 -5.08 -13.25
N THR A 434 -20.28 -4.52 -14.33
CA THR A 434 -20.55 -3.17 -14.84
C THR A 434 -22.00 -2.92 -15.28
N SER A 435 -22.82 -3.95 -15.50
CA SER A 435 -24.26 -3.80 -15.80
C SER A 435 -25.15 -3.75 -14.54
N PHE A 436 -24.56 -3.85 -13.34
CA PHE A 436 -25.33 -3.92 -12.09
C PHE A 436 -26.21 -2.69 -11.87
N PRO A 437 -27.47 -2.85 -11.42
CA PRO A 437 -28.25 -1.75 -10.87
C PRO A 437 -27.50 -1.09 -9.71
N GLU A 438 -27.48 0.25 -9.67
CA GLU A 438 -26.77 1.04 -8.65
C GLU A 438 -27.09 0.57 -7.22
N LYS A 439 -28.36 0.28 -6.91
CA LYS A 439 -28.80 -0.22 -5.60
C LYS A 439 -28.14 -1.55 -5.21
N SER A 440 -27.88 -2.43 -6.17
CA SER A 440 -27.17 -3.70 -5.96
C SER A 440 -25.68 -3.46 -5.71
N LEU A 441 -25.06 -2.56 -6.47
CA LEU A 441 -23.67 -2.15 -6.24
C LEU A 441 -23.49 -1.53 -4.85
N ILE A 442 -24.35 -0.58 -4.46
CA ILE A 442 -24.39 0.03 -3.12
C ILE A 442 -24.51 -1.03 -2.03
N SER A 443 -25.37 -2.05 -2.22
CA SER A 443 -25.50 -3.15 -1.25
C SER A 443 -24.20 -3.94 -1.06
N LEU A 444 -23.48 -4.23 -2.16
CA LEU A 444 -22.17 -4.91 -2.11
C LEU A 444 -21.11 -4.03 -1.43
N ILE A 445 -20.90 -2.79 -1.90
CA ILE A 445 -19.84 -1.92 -1.38
C ILE A 445 -20.14 -1.35 0.02
N LYS A 446 -21.37 -1.47 0.53
CA LYS A 446 -21.70 -1.18 1.93
C LYS A 446 -21.32 -2.33 2.88
N SER A 447 -21.12 -3.55 2.37
CA SER A 447 -20.89 -4.74 3.21
C SER A 447 -19.53 -4.75 3.91
N ASP A 448 -19.52 -4.98 5.22
CA ASP A 448 -18.30 -5.27 6.01
C ASP A 448 -17.72 -6.66 5.74
N ASN A 449 -18.51 -7.57 5.16
CA ASN A 449 -18.10 -8.92 4.78
C ASN A 449 -17.37 -8.97 3.41
N LEU A 450 -17.14 -7.82 2.77
CA LEU A 450 -16.52 -7.75 1.44
C LEU A 450 -15.01 -8.01 1.53
N GLN A 451 -14.57 -9.16 1.00
CA GLN A 451 -13.21 -9.71 1.11
C GLN A 451 -12.26 -9.12 0.04
N MET A 452 -12.13 -7.79 0.02
CA MET A 452 -11.47 -7.06 -1.07
C MET A 452 -10.71 -5.84 -0.51
N LYS A 453 -9.51 -5.54 -1.04
CA LYS A 453 -8.79 -4.31 -0.67
C LYS A 453 -9.61 -3.08 -1.06
N GLU A 454 -9.55 -2.00 -0.27
CA GLU A 454 -10.35 -0.80 -0.58
C GLU A 454 -9.95 -0.13 -1.91
N ILE A 455 -8.69 -0.29 -2.36
CA ILE A 455 -8.29 0.14 -3.70
C ILE A 455 -9.00 -0.66 -4.81
N GLU A 456 -9.13 -1.98 -4.68
CA GLU A 456 -9.89 -2.79 -5.64
C GLU A 456 -11.35 -2.32 -5.66
N ILE A 457 -11.95 -2.00 -4.51
CA ILE A 457 -13.32 -1.48 -4.42
C ILE A 457 -13.46 -0.14 -5.15
N TRP A 458 -12.52 0.79 -4.96
CA TRP A 458 -12.46 2.04 -5.71
C TRP A 458 -12.39 1.79 -7.22
N GLU A 459 -11.50 0.91 -7.68
CA GLU A 459 -11.35 0.58 -9.10
C GLU A 459 -12.61 -0.06 -9.70
N HIS A 460 -13.32 -0.91 -8.95
CA HIS A 460 -14.60 -1.47 -9.39
C HIS A 460 -15.71 -0.41 -9.46
N VAL A 461 -15.82 0.47 -8.47
CA VAL A 461 -16.78 1.60 -8.47
C VAL A 461 -16.52 2.54 -9.65
N LEU A 462 -15.26 2.91 -9.89
CA LEU A 462 -14.85 3.75 -11.02
C LEU A 462 -15.15 3.07 -12.38
N LYS A 463 -14.82 1.78 -12.52
CA LYS A 463 -15.11 0.98 -13.73
C LYS A 463 -16.62 0.84 -13.99
N TRP A 464 -17.46 0.73 -12.96
CA TRP A 464 -18.91 0.77 -13.10
C TRP A 464 -19.41 2.15 -13.57
N GLY A 465 -18.90 3.24 -12.99
CA GLY A 465 -19.26 4.61 -13.39
C GLY A 465 -18.86 4.94 -14.83
N LEU A 466 -17.70 4.48 -15.28
CA LEU A 466 -17.26 4.55 -16.67
C LEU A 466 -18.20 3.77 -17.62
N ALA A 467 -18.67 2.59 -17.22
CA ALA A 467 -19.60 1.81 -18.01
C ALA A 467 -21.00 2.46 -18.15
N GLN A 468 -21.45 3.23 -17.15
CA GLN A 468 -22.69 4.03 -17.29
C GLN A 468 -22.51 5.26 -18.21
N ASN A 469 -21.26 5.69 -18.45
CA ASN A 469 -20.92 6.89 -19.21
C ASN A 469 -19.96 6.55 -20.37
N PRO A 470 -20.37 5.75 -21.37
CA PRO A 470 -19.49 5.19 -22.39
C PRO A 470 -18.84 6.20 -23.36
N THR A 471 -19.18 7.49 -23.24
CA THR A 471 -18.50 8.60 -23.93
C THR A 471 -17.23 9.07 -23.23
N LEU A 472 -17.03 8.71 -21.95
CA LEU A 472 -15.87 9.12 -21.17
C LEU A 472 -14.66 8.20 -21.44
N ILE A 473 -13.57 8.79 -21.92
CA ILE A 473 -12.27 8.13 -22.03
C ILE A 473 -11.74 7.87 -20.61
N PRO A 474 -11.17 6.68 -20.29
CA PRO A 474 -10.67 6.36 -18.95
C PRO A 474 -9.32 7.03 -18.60
N ASP A 475 -9.14 8.30 -18.94
CA ASP A 475 -8.03 9.16 -18.50
C ASP A 475 -8.59 10.50 -17.99
N PRO A 476 -8.51 10.80 -16.67
CA PRO A 476 -9.04 12.03 -16.10
C PRO A 476 -8.27 13.27 -16.53
N LYS A 477 -7.10 13.14 -17.17
CA LYS A 477 -6.37 14.27 -17.76
C LYS A 477 -7.05 14.83 -19.01
N THR A 478 -7.94 14.06 -19.66
CA THR A 478 -8.69 14.52 -20.85
C THR A 478 -10.10 15.01 -20.51
N TRP A 479 -10.48 15.08 -19.23
CA TRP A 479 -11.84 15.40 -18.79
C TRP A 479 -12.04 16.90 -18.58
N SER A 480 -13.12 17.43 -19.14
CA SER A 480 -13.67 18.75 -18.82
C SER A 480 -14.37 18.76 -17.45
N ASP A 481 -14.70 19.95 -16.92
CA ASP A 481 -15.45 20.05 -15.66
C ASP A 481 -16.88 19.48 -15.77
N ASP A 482 -17.50 19.48 -16.95
CA ASP A 482 -18.79 18.83 -17.17
C ASP A 482 -18.66 17.29 -17.25
N ASP A 483 -17.53 16.74 -17.72
CA ASP A 483 -17.23 15.30 -17.64
C ASP A 483 -17.07 14.85 -16.19
N PHE A 484 -16.28 15.59 -15.40
CA PHE A 484 -16.13 15.34 -13.95
C PHE A 484 -17.46 15.45 -13.22
N LYS A 485 -18.30 16.44 -13.54
CA LYS A 485 -19.65 16.60 -12.98
C LYS A 485 -20.58 15.44 -13.35
N THR A 486 -20.51 14.96 -14.58
CA THR A 486 -21.31 13.81 -15.07
C THR A 486 -20.93 12.52 -14.34
N MET A 487 -19.63 12.24 -14.20
CA MET A 487 -19.14 11.10 -13.40
C MET A 487 -19.47 11.28 -11.91
N LYS A 488 -19.35 12.49 -11.36
CA LYS A 488 -19.65 12.78 -9.95
C LYS A 488 -21.11 12.53 -9.62
N ASN A 489 -22.03 12.96 -10.49
CA ASN A 489 -23.46 12.66 -10.37
C ASN A 489 -23.72 11.15 -10.45
N THR A 490 -23.03 10.43 -11.33
CA THR A 490 -23.15 8.96 -11.48
C THR A 490 -22.68 8.21 -10.23
N LEU A 491 -21.61 8.65 -9.58
CA LEU A 491 -21.00 7.97 -8.43
C LEU A 491 -21.47 8.52 -7.07
N GLN A 492 -22.33 9.54 -7.02
CA GLN A 492 -22.66 10.29 -5.80
C GLN A 492 -23.17 9.43 -4.64
N HIS A 493 -23.90 8.35 -4.93
CA HIS A 493 -24.43 7.42 -3.92
C HIS A 493 -23.48 6.25 -3.62
N CYS A 494 -22.45 6.02 -4.44
CA CYS A 494 -21.43 4.99 -4.22
C CYS A 494 -20.23 5.52 -3.43
N LEU A 495 -19.78 6.75 -3.71
CA LEU A 495 -18.61 7.39 -3.07
C LEU A 495 -18.61 7.35 -1.51
N PRO A 496 -19.75 7.55 -0.80
CA PRO A 496 -19.77 7.51 0.67
C PRO A 496 -19.46 6.14 1.31
N PHE A 497 -19.46 5.07 0.50
CA PHE A 497 -19.18 3.70 0.95
C PHE A 497 -17.77 3.20 0.57
N VAL A 498 -16.96 4.04 -0.09
CA VAL A 498 -15.54 3.78 -0.34
C VAL A 498 -14.73 4.36 0.81
N ARG A 499 -13.98 3.52 1.51
CA ARG A 499 -13.31 3.86 2.78
C ARG A 499 -11.95 4.51 2.51
N PHE A 500 -11.94 5.71 1.93
CA PHE A 500 -10.72 6.32 1.37
C PHE A 500 -9.51 6.43 2.32
N PHE A 501 -9.72 6.48 3.64
CA PHE A 501 -8.66 6.44 4.67
C PHE A 501 -8.00 5.05 4.85
N CYS A 502 -8.52 4.01 4.21
CA CYS A 502 -8.00 2.64 4.24
C CYS A 502 -7.12 2.29 3.03
N LEU A 503 -6.85 3.24 2.13
CA LEU A 503 -5.83 3.08 1.09
C LEU A 503 -4.45 3.44 1.66
N SER A 504 -3.39 2.91 1.06
CA SER A 504 -2.05 3.44 1.24
C SER A 504 -1.90 4.81 0.55
N PRO A 505 -0.92 5.65 0.98
CA PRO A 505 -0.60 6.89 0.28
C PRO A 505 -0.30 6.68 -1.22
N LYS A 506 0.36 5.56 -1.57
CA LYS A 506 0.75 5.19 -2.94
C LYS A 506 -0.46 4.87 -3.81
N GLU A 507 -1.36 4.02 -3.31
CA GLU A 507 -2.63 3.71 -3.99
C GLU A 507 -3.50 4.97 -4.15
N PHE A 508 -3.58 5.82 -3.12
CA PHE A 508 -4.28 7.10 -3.21
C PHE A 508 -3.67 8.02 -4.28
N SER A 509 -2.35 8.21 -4.27
CA SER A 509 -1.60 9.05 -5.23
C SER A 509 -1.81 8.60 -6.68
N GLN A 510 -1.65 7.30 -6.93
CA GLN A 510 -1.69 6.75 -8.29
C GLN A 510 -3.12 6.58 -8.84
N LYS A 511 -4.11 6.32 -7.98
CA LYS A 511 -5.43 5.82 -8.42
C LYS A 511 -6.62 6.70 -8.03
N VAL A 512 -6.53 7.46 -6.92
CA VAL A 512 -7.63 8.33 -6.45
C VAL A 512 -7.36 9.80 -6.76
N ARG A 513 -6.14 10.28 -6.50
CA ARG A 513 -5.71 11.67 -6.71
C ARG A 513 -5.92 12.19 -8.15
N PRO A 514 -5.73 11.41 -9.24
CA PRO A 514 -6.06 11.86 -10.59
C PRO A 514 -7.55 12.21 -10.76
N TYR A 515 -8.43 11.62 -9.96
CA TYR A 515 -9.88 11.84 -9.96
C TYR A 515 -10.35 12.77 -8.82
N GLN A 516 -9.46 13.52 -8.18
CA GLN A 516 -9.75 14.35 -6.98
C GLN A 516 -11.00 15.23 -7.09
N LYS A 517 -11.35 15.76 -8.28
CA LYS A 517 -12.56 16.56 -8.51
C LYS A 517 -13.88 15.81 -8.23
N LEU A 518 -13.88 14.48 -8.23
CA LEU A 518 -15.05 13.64 -7.87
C LEU A 518 -15.33 13.67 -6.36
N LEU A 519 -14.32 13.89 -5.52
CA LEU A 519 -14.47 13.93 -4.06
C LEU A 519 -15.11 15.25 -3.58
N ASN A 520 -15.51 15.29 -2.31
CA ASN A 520 -15.74 16.56 -1.62
C ASN A 520 -14.37 17.16 -1.27
N GLN A 521 -14.19 18.47 -1.41
CA GLN A 521 -12.95 19.16 -1.05
C GLN A 521 -12.56 18.91 0.41
N GLN A 522 -13.51 18.93 1.35
CA GLN A 522 -13.21 18.63 2.75
C GLN A 522 -12.72 17.18 2.93
N LEU A 523 -13.33 16.21 2.25
CA LEU A 523 -12.91 14.82 2.32
C LEU A 523 -11.50 14.62 1.73
N TYR A 524 -11.19 15.26 0.60
CA TYR A 524 -9.87 15.23 0.00
C TYR A 524 -8.80 15.86 0.93
N GLU A 525 -9.12 16.99 1.56
CA GLU A 525 -8.26 17.64 2.56
C GLU A 525 -8.07 16.76 3.82
N ASP A 526 -9.13 16.17 4.35
CA ASP A 526 -9.06 15.25 5.50
C ASP A 526 -8.18 14.03 5.18
N ILE A 527 -8.28 13.46 3.97
CA ILE A 527 -7.45 12.33 3.52
C ILE A 527 -5.97 12.75 3.38
N LEU A 528 -5.68 13.91 2.77
CA LEU A 528 -4.31 14.43 2.69
C LEU A 528 -3.72 14.68 4.07
N ASN A 529 -4.47 15.32 4.95
CA ASN A 529 -4.03 15.60 6.32
C ASN A 529 -3.81 14.30 7.11
N PHE A 530 -4.63 13.26 6.90
CA PHE A 530 -4.43 11.94 7.49
C PHE A 530 -3.11 11.28 7.07
N TYR A 531 -2.69 11.40 5.80
CA TYR A 531 -1.40 10.84 5.36
C TYR A 531 -0.19 11.68 5.82
N LEU A 532 -0.32 13.00 5.91
CA LEU A 532 0.81 13.89 6.24
C LEU A 532 0.98 14.12 7.76
N ASP A 533 -0.12 14.18 8.52
CA ASP A 533 -0.13 14.28 9.99
C ASP A 533 -1.36 13.57 10.58
N PRO A 534 -1.29 12.24 10.84
CA PRO A 534 -2.43 11.45 11.31
C PRO A 534 -3.11 11.94 12.60
N GLU A 535 -2.40 12.70 13.44
CA GLU A 535 -2.92 13.27 14.68
C GLU A 535 -3.87 14.47 14.45
N SER A 536 -3.85 15.06 13.25
CA SER A 536 -4.65 16.25 12.92
C SER A 536 -6.12 15.96 12.60
N VAL A 537 -6.49 14.69 12.36
CA VAL A 537 -7.81 14.29 11.87
C VAL A 537 -8.62 13.61 12.97
N SER A 538 -9.88 14.03 13.16
CA SER A 538 -10.78 13.41 14.14
C SER A 538 -11.10 11.96 13.75
N SER A 539 -10.84 11.03 14.66
CA SER A 539 -11.13 9.60 14.50
C SER A 539 -12.59 9.29 14.17
N HIS A 540 -13.52 10.19 14.52
CA HIS A 540 -14.95 10.06 14.24
C HIS A 540 -15.29 10.14 12.73
N ASN A 541 -14.42 10.71 11.91
CA ASN A 541 -14.61 10.81 10.46
C ASN A 541 -14.09 9.56 9.69
N ILE A 542 -13.33 8.69 10.36
CA ILE A 542 -12.60 7.58 9.72
C ILE A 542 -13.45 6.31 9.78
N GLN A 543 -13.89 5.81 8.63
CA GLN A 543 -14.54 4.49 8.54
C GLN A 543 -13.50 3.39 8.76
N LEU A 544 -13.80 2.44 9.66
CA LEU A 544 -12.93 1.31 9.96
C LEU A 544 -12.71 0.39 8.74
N PRO A 545 -11.55 -0.30 8.62
CA PRO A 545 -11.31 -1.31 7.59
C PRO A 545 -12.38 -2.42 7.56
N ARG A 546 -12.53 -3.06 6.40
CA ARG A 546 -13.43 -4.22 6.22
C ARG A 546 -12.85 -5.47 6.87
N LYS A 547 -13.72 -6.43 7.22
CA LYS A 547 -13.33 -7.68 7.89
C LYS A 547 -12.83 -8.71 6.87
N ILE A 548 -11.61 -8.51 6.39
CA ILE A 548 -10.93 -9.46 5.50
C ILE A 548 -10.48 -10.67 6.32
N LYS A 549 -11.04 -11.84 6.01
CA LYS A 549 -10.64 -13.16 6.49
C LYS A 549 -9.36 -13.59 5.78
N ILE A 550 -8.22 -13.21 6.37
CA ILE A 550 -6.91 -13.63 5.89
C ILE A 550 -6.72 -15.10 6.28
N ASN A 551 -6.71 -16.00 5.29
CA ASN A 551 -6.12 -17.33 5.47
C ASN A 551 -4.63 -17.15 5.80
N GLU A 552 -4.12 -17.94 6.75
CA GLU A 552 -2.92 -17.59 7.54
C GLU A 552 -1.69 -17.14 6.72
N ASN A 553 -0.99 -16.11 7.24
CA ASN A 553 0.24 -15.49 6.72
C ASN A 553 0.01 -14.59 5.48
N THR A 554 -0.51 -13.36 5.60
CA THR A 554 0.18 -12.24 6.29
C THR A 554 -0.77 -11.25 7.00
N GLU A 555 -0.53 -10.96 8.29
CA GLU A 555 -1.11 -9.78 8.96
C GLU A 555 -0.26 -8.53 8.65
N GLU A 556 -0.59 -7.80 7.57
CA GLU A 556 0.11 -6.54 7.24
C GLU A 556 -0.73 -5.27 7.54
N VAL A 557 -1.07 -5.10 8.83
CA VAL A 557 -1.06 -3.75 9.46
C VAL A 557 -0.54 -3.88 10.90
N ILE A 558 0.74 -4.23 11.06
CA ILE A 558 1.43 -4.09 12.35
C ILE A 558 1.99 -2.66 12.43
N CYS A 559 1.35 -1.81 13.23
CA CYS A 559 1.99 -0.58 13.66
C CYS A 559 2.98 -0.92 14.79
N SER A 560 4.26 -0.99 14.44
CA SER A 560 5.34 -1.17 15.41
C SER A 560 5.82 0.20 15.91
N LEU A 561 5.59 0.49 17.20
CA LEU A 561 6.12 1.69 17.83
C LEU A 561 7.51 1.39 18.40
N ILE A 562 8.55 2.15 18.04
CA ILE A 562 9.87 2.06 18.69
C ILE A 562 9.74 2.58 20.12
N VAL A 563 9.66 1.66 21.08
CA VAL A 563 9.53 1.99 22.51
C VAL A 563 10.88 2.42 23.08
N ASN A 564 11.96 1.72 22.72
CA ASN A 564 13.30 1.95 23.23
C ASN A 564 14.35 1.54 22.17
N SER A 565 15.42 2.32 22.02
CA SER A 565 16.57 2.03 21.16
C SER A 565 17.86 2.40 21.92
N GLY A 566 18.81 1.46 22.02
CA GLY A 566 20.01 1.61 22.84
C GLY A 566 20.89 2.79 22.42
N SER A 567 21.08 2.97 21.11
CA SER A 567 21.82 4.12 20.55
C SER A 567 21.11 5.47 20.68
N ARG A 568 19.78 5.48 20.88
CA ARG A 568 18.97 6.71 21.05
C ARG A 568 18.77 7.09 22.52
N ASP A 569 18.37 6.11 23.33
CA ASP A 569 17.83 6.30 24.68
C ASP A 569 18.82 5.87 25.77
N GLY A 570 19.74 4.94 25.47
CA GLY A 570 20.78 4.43 26.36
C GLY A 570 20.68 2.92 26.68
N PHE A 571 21.77 2.36 27.21
CA PHE A 571 21.92 0.92 27.45
C PHE A 571 21.69 0.53 28.93
N THR A 572 21.00 1.33 29.73
CA THR A 572 20.80 1.03 31.17
C THR A 572 19.48 0.28 31.45
N PRO A 573 19.43 -0.64 32.44
CA PRO A 573 18.17 -1.25 32.90
C PRO A 573 17.13 -0.22 33.35
N LYS A 574 17.56 0.89 33.96
CA LYS A 574 16.67 2.01 34.29
C LYS A 574 15.95 2.52 33.05
N LYS A 575 16.68 2.80 31.94
CA LYS A 575 16.07 3.31 30.71
C LYS A 575 15.13 2.31 30.06
N PHE A 576 15.51 1.03 30.05
CA PHE A 576 14.65 -0.04 29.56
C PHE A 576 13.32 -0.10 30.33
N HIS A 577 13.35 -0.12 31.66
CA HIS A 577 12.12 -0.15 32.46
C HIS A 577 11.30 1.15 32.36
N GLU A 578 11.93 2.33 32.27
CA GLU A 578 11.23 3.61 32.05
C GLU A 578 10.35 3.63 30.78
N LEU A 579 10.75 2.88 29.74
CA LEU A 579 10.09 2.89 28.43
C LEU A 579 9.23 1.64 28.19
N CYS A 580 9.72 0.46 28.58
CA CYS A 580 9.15 -0.84 28.19
C CYS A 580 8.24 -1.48 29.25
N ASP A 581 8.27 -1.05 30.51
CA ASP A 581 7.40 -1.66 31.54
C ASP A 581 5.91 -1.43 31.23
N ASN A 582 5.09 -2.43 31.53
CA ASN A 582 3.65 -2.46 31.23
C ASN A 582 3.33 -2.39 29.71
N LYS A 583 4.30 -2.67 28.83
CA LYS A 583 4.08 -2.81 27.38
C LYS A 583 4.00 -4.30 26.99
N PRO A 584 2.81 -4.84 26.66
CA PRO A 584 2.68 -6.17 26.06
C PRO A 584 3.05 -6.16 24.56
N ASN A 585 3.10 -7.35 23.94
CA ASN A 585 3.32 -7.55 22.51
C ASN A 585 4.63 -6.93 21.98
N THR A 586 5.73 -7.06 22.72
CA THR A 586 7.01 -6.44 22.32
C THR A 586 7.90 -7.40 21.53
N VAL A 587 8.62 -6.89 20.54
CA VAL A 587 9.72 -7.61 19.87
C VAL A 587 11.02 -6.87 20.12
N THR A 588 12.05 -7.61 20.53
CA THR A 588 13.41 -7.11 20.74
C THR A 588 14.32 -7.61 19.63
N PHE A 589 15.10 -6.71 19.04
CA PHE A 589 16.22 -7.01 18.15
C PHE A 589 17.52 -6.55 18.83
N ILE A 590 18.57 -7.38 18.81
CA ILE A 590 19.90 -7.04 19.34
C ILE A 590 20.95 -7.32 18.28
N LYS A 591 21.72 -6.29 17.92
CA LYS A 591 22.82 -6.34 16.97
C LYS A 591 24.12 -6.64 17.70
N ILE A 592 24.88 -7.62 17.22
CA ILE A 592 26.10 -8.09 17.90
C ILE A 592 27.35 -7.45 17.29
N LYS A 593 28.16 -6.82 18.16
CA LYS A 593 29.25 -5.92 17.76
C LYS A 593 30.31 -6.60 16.89
N GLY A 594 30.62 -5.95 15.76
CA GLY A 594 31.59 -6.47 14.80
C GLY A 594 31.07 -7.62 13.93
N THR A 595 29.76 -7.88 13.95
CA THR A 595 29.10 -8.90 13.11
C THR A 595 27.95 -8.29 12.29
N LYS A 596 27.40 -9.05 11.35
CA LYS A 596 26.12 -8.74 10.70
C LYS A 596 24.94 -9.48 11.34
N GLU A 597 25.17 -10.14 12.48
CA GLU A 597 24.21 -11.00 13.15
C GLU A 597 23.29 -10.16 14.06
N ILE A 598 21.99 -10.46 13.96
CA ILE A 598 20.95 -9.94 14.84
C ILE A 598 20.32 -11.14 15.54
N ILE A 599 20.22 -11.10 16.87
CA ILE A 599 19.45 -12.06 17.67
C ILE A 599 18.33 -11.31 18.39
N GLY A 600 17.26 -12.00 18.77
CA GLY A 600 16.11 -11.32 19.35
C GLY A 600 15.05 -12.25 19.90
N GLY A 601 13.98 -11.65 20.41
CA GLY A 601 12.85 -12.38 20.96
C GLY A 601 11.57 -11.58 20.96
N TYR A 602 10.45 -12.28 20.82
CA TYR A 602 9.11 -11.76 20.99
C TYR A 602 8.58 -12.10 22.39
N ASN A 603 8.09 -11.09 23.10
CA ASN A 603 7.41 -11.19 24.38
C ASN A 603 5.97 -10.71 24.24
N LEU A 604 5.01 -11.64 24.34
CA LEU A 604 3.57 -11.33 24.35
C LEU A 604 3.15 -10.55 25.62
N LEU A 605 3.81 -10.82 26.75
CA LEU A 605 3.48 -10.26 28.06
C LEU A 605 4.07 -8.85 28.26
N GLU A 606 3.52 -8.14 29.24
CA GLU A 606 4.07 -6.89 29.77
C GLU A 606 5.45 -7.10 30.43
N TRP A 607 6.45 -6.27 30.10
CA TRP A 607 7.69 -6.17 30.90
C TRP A 607 7.43 -5.57 32.28
N LYS A 608 8.23 -5.99 33.27
CA LYS A 608 8.06 -5.63 34.69
C LYS A 608 9.40 -5.46 35.40
N SER A 609 9.55 -4.37 36.13
CA SER A 609 10.64 -4.15 37.09
C SER A 609 10.34 -4.82 38.44
N PHE A 610 10.34 -6.15 38.47
CA PHE A 610 10.53 -6.92 39.72
C PHE A 610 10.99 -8.35 39.45
N THR A 611 11.75 -8.92 40.39
CA THR A 611 12.47 -10.19 40.22
C THR A 611 11.55 -11.42 40.22
N ARG A 612 11.14 -11.92 39.03
CA ARG A 612 10.47 -13.23 38.88
C ARG A 612 10.67 -13.89 37.51
N TRP A 613 10.42 -15.19 37.46
CA TRP A 613 10.05 -15.89 36.22
C TRP A 613 8.57 -15.65 35.90
N ASP A 614 8.23 -15.57 34.61
CA ASP A 614 6.84 -15.52 34.13
C ASP A 614 6.61 -16.46 32.94
N LYS A 615 5.34 -16.79 32.68
CA LYS A 615 4.95 -17.94 31.85
C LYS A 615 4.17 -17.61 30.58
N THR A 616 4.58 -18.21 29.47
CA THR A 616 3.92 -18.11 28.14
C THR A 616 4.42 -19.25 27.23
N LYS A 617 3.66 -19.59 26.18
CA LYS A 617 4.07 -20.52 25.11
C LYS A 617 4.26 -19.82 23.76
N ASP A 618 3.88 -18.55 23.72
CA ASP A 618 3.60 -17.76 22.51
C ASP A 618 4.78 -16.84 22.17
N SER A 619 5.67 -16.65 23.14
CA SER A 619 6.99 -16.06 22.95
C SER A 619 7.90 -16.99 22.14
N PHE A 620 8.82 -16.41 21.39
CA PHE A 620 9.84 -17.12 20.61
C PHE A 620 11.13 -16.29 20.60
N ILE A 621 12.28 -16.95 20.46
CA ILE A 621 13.55 -16.28 20.13
C ILE A 621 13.92 -16.55 18.68
N PHE A 622 14.71 -15.66 18.10
CA PHE A 622 15.14 -15.75 16.71
C PHE A 622 16.58 -15.27 16.51
N SER A 623 17.17 -15.66 15.38
CA SER A 623 18.41 -15.08 14.86
C SER A 623 18.40 -14.94 13.34
N PHE A 624 19.21 -13.99 12.87
CA PHE A 624 19.54 -13.76 11.47
C PHE A 624 21.07 -13.66 11.37
N LYS A 625 21.72 -14.61 10.66
CA LYS A 625 23.19 -14.57 10.48
C LYS A 625 23.68 -13.37 9.67
N ASN A 626 22.80 -12.76 8.88
CA ASN A 626 23.02 -11.52 8.15
C ASN A 626 21.67 -10.81 7.93
N LYS A 627 21.59 -9.51 8.21
CA LYS A 627 20.36 -8.69 8.06
C LYS A 627 19.71 -8.69 6.66
N ASN A 628 20.42 -9.13 5.62
CA ASN A 628 19.93 -9.22 4.24
C ASN A 628 19.53 -10.64 3.80
N ASN A 629 19.50 -11.64 4.70
CA ASN A 629 19.15 -13.03 4.34
C ASN A 629 18.28 -13.70 5.41
N PHE A 630 16.96 -13.62 5.22
CA PHE A 630 15.97 -14.25 6.09
C PHE A 630 15.73 -15.74 5.80
N LYS A 631 16.32 -16.32 4.74
CA LYS A 631 16.14 -17.76 4.43
C LYS A 631 16.84 -18.65 5.46
N ASP A 632 17.92 -18.15 6.06
CA ASP A 632 18.66 -18.81 7.14
C ASP A 632 18.21 -18.35 8.54
N ALA A 633 17.00 -17.76 8.67
CA ALA A 633 16.45 -17.30 9.94
C ALA A 633 16.06 -18.47 10.83
N ILE A 634 16.61 -18.54 12.06
CA ILE A 634 16.27 -19.60 13.01
C ILE A 634 15.23 -19.07 13.99
N LEU A 635 13.95 -19.40 13.79
CA LEU A 635 12.90 -19.18 14.79
C LEU A 635 12.77 -20.39 15.73
N SER A 636 12.84 -20.13 17.02
CA SER A 636 12.90 -21.10 18.11
C SER A 636 11.80 -20.81 19.14
N LYS A 637 10.88 -21.76 19.38
CA LYS A 637 9.73 -21.57 20.28
C LYS A 637 10.05 -21.98 21.72
N VAL A 638 9.27 -21.52 22.70
CA VAL A 638 9.40 -21.94 24.10
C VAL A 638 9.12 -23.43 24.24
N VAL A 639 10.00 -24.16 24.96
CA VAL A 639 9.76 -25.55 25.40
C VAL A 639 9.33 -25.58 26.87
N ASN A 640 10.00 -24.84 27.75
CA ASN A 640 9.61 -24.73 29.16
C ASN A 640 8.84 -23.44 29.43
N SER A 641 7.50 -23.51 29.41
CA SER A 641 6.65 -22.33 29.60
C SER A 641 6.81 -21.65 30.95
N ASP A 642 7.15 -22.38 32.02
CA ASP A 642 7.32 -21.80 33.36
C ASP A 642 8.67 -21.09 33.53
N ARG A 643 9.50 -21.10 32.49
CA ARG A 643 10.77 -20.39 32.40
C ARG A 643 10.91 -19.70 31.04
N ALA A 644 9.81 -19.16 30.50
CA ALA A 644 9.83 -18.45 29.22
C ALA A 644 10.51 -17.07 29.32
N LEU A 645 10.15 -16.29 30.34
CA LEU A 645 10.61 -14.91 30.52
C LEU A 645 11.10 -14.68 31.94
N TRP A 646 12.15 -13.89 32.08
CA TRP A 646 12.63 -13.40 33.38
C TRP A 646 12.46 -11.89 33.44
N PHE A 647 11.95 -11.43 34.57
CA PHE A 647 11.82 -10.04 34.90
C PHE A 647 12.75 -9.75 36.07
N SER A 648 13.53 -8.68 35.99
CA SER A 648 14.33 -8.18 37.10
C SER A 648 14.79 -6.75 36.85
N TYR A 649 14.76 -5.97 37.92
CA TYR A 649 15.37 -4.65 38.11
C TYR A 649 16.69 -4.36 37.38
N THR A 650 17.57 -5.35 37.22
CA THR A 650 18.92 -5.19 36.63
C THR A 650 19.08 -5.82 35.25
N THR A 651 17.98 -6.27 34.63
CA THR A 651 17.98 -6.93 33.32
C THR A 651 17.28 -6.10 32.26
N GLY A 652 17.74 -6.21 31.01
CA GLY A 652 16.96 -5.81 29.84
C GLY A 652 16.03 -6.93 29.40
N PRO A 653 15.72 -7.01 28.10
CA PRO A 653 15.06 -8.17 27.50
C PRO A 653 15.78 -9.47 27.87
N TYR A 654 15.04 -10.40 28.49
CA TYR A 654 15.57 -11.67 28.99
C TYR A 654 14.60 -12.81 28.66
N PHE A 655 15.03 -13.70 27.76
CA PHE A 655 14.26 -14.80 27.22
C PHE A 655 14.87 -16.14 27.68
N GLY A 656 14.19 -16.82 28.61
CA GLY A 656 14.42 -18.23 28.95
C GLY A 656 15.81 -18.69 29.39
N ASN A 657 16.65 -17.78 29.88
CA ASN A 657 18.09 -18.05 30.08
C ASN A 657 18.81 -18.42 28.77
N ASP A 658 18.15 -18.22 27.62
CA ASP A 658 18.67 -18.39 26.27
C ASP A 658 19.25 -17.08 25.75
N ILE A 659 18.52 -15.97 25.86
CA ILE A 659 19.02 -14.62 25.53
C ILE A 659 18.92 -13.77 26.79
N ASN A 660 20.07 -13.33 27.32
CA ASN A 660 20.11 -12.57 28.58
C ASN A 660 20.87 -11.25 28.39
N ILE A 661 20.19 -10.14 28.67
CA ILE A 661 20.80 -8.81 28.79
C ILE A 661 20.78 -8.40 30.26
N ILE A 662 21.95 -8.20 30.87
CA ILE A 662 22.12 -8.00 32.31
C ILE A 662 23.16 -6.90 32.53
N ALA A 663 22.91 -6.01 33.49
CA ALA A 663 23.91 -5.07 33.98
C ALA A 663 24.20 -5.29 35.48
N LEU A 664 25.30 -4.72 35.99
CA LEU A 664 25.68 -4.83 37.41
C LEU A 664 24.65 -4.16 38.34
N ASN A 665 24.05 -3.06 37.91
CA ASN A 665 22.94 -2.39 38.57
C ASN A 665 22.11 -1.58 37.55
N HIS A 666 21.03 -0.94 38.02
CA HIS A 666 20.11 -0.14 37.21
C HIS A 666 20.73 0.95 36.34
N TYR A 667 21.87 1.51 36.75
CA TYR A 667 22.48 2.71 36.16
C TYR A 667 23.72 2.40 35.30
N THR A 668 24.19 1.15 35.31
CA THR A 668 25.28 0.70 34.43
C THR A 668 24.75 0.22 33.09
N ASP A 669 25.46 0.52 32.01
CA ASP A 669 25.11 0.06 30.66
C ASP A 669 25.28 -1.46 30.47
N TYR A 670 24.50 -2.02 29.54
CA TYR A 670 24.65 -3.38 29.02
C TYR A 670 25.94 -3.53 28.20
N VAL A 671 27.04 -3.92 28.84
CA VAL A 671 28.31 -4.18 28.15
C VAL A 671 28.25 -5.48 27.33
N THR A 672 27.57 -6.51 27.83
CA THR A 672 27.46 -7.81 27.16
C THR A 672 26.04 -8.36 27.15
N ILE A 673 25.81 -9.21 26.14
CA ILE A 673 24.65 -10.09 25.99
C ILE A 673 25.13 -11.53 26.04
N LYS A 674 24.40 -12.40 26.77
CA LYS A 674 24.74 -13.81 26.92
C LYS A 674 23.77 -14.68 26.12
N TYR A 675 24.32 -15.65 25.37
CA TYR A 675 23.55 -16.70 24.71
C TYR A 675 23.94 -18.11 25.19
N CYS A 676 22.96 -18.93 25.58
CA CYS A 676 23.14 -20.34 25.97
C CYS A 676 21.90 -21.17 25.60
N LYS A 677 21.98 -22.34 24.97
CA LYS A 677 20.76 -23.10 24.61
C LYS A 677 20.11 -23.71 25.86
N ARG A 678 18.93 -23.24 26.29
CA ARG A 678 18.27 -23.66 27.55
C ARG A 678 16.81 -24.10 27.39
N PHE A 679 15.86 -23.16 27.44
CA PHE A 679 14.42 -23.39 27.55
C PHE A 679 13.65 -23.14 26.24
N TYR A 680 14.32 -22.64 25.20
CA TYR A 680 13.81 -22.60 23.83
C TYR A 680 14.22 -23.83 23.00
N GLU A 681 13.48 -24.11 21.94
CA GLU A 681 13.51 -25.36 21.15
C GLU A 681 14.84 -25.60 20.42
N LYS A 682 15.20 -24.70 19.52
CA LYS A 682 16.32 -24.77 18.58
C LYS A 682 17.47 -23.87 19.04
N LYS A 683 18.70 -24.26 18.68
CA LYS A 683 19.88 -23.41 18.87
C LYS A 683 19.87 -22.29 17.81
N ILE A 684 19.94 -21.03 18.24
CA ILE A 684 19.88 -19.87 17.31
C ILE A 684 21.26 -19.31 16.94
N ARG A 685 22.33 -19.66 17.67
CA ARG A 685 23.71 -19.22 17.41
C ARG A 685 24.67 -20.40 17.41
N ASP A 686 25.69 -20.37 16.56
CA ASP A 686 26.66 -21.48 16.46
C ASP A 686 27.51 -21.60 17.75
N SER A 687 27.88 -20.47 18.35
CA SER A 687 28.59 -20.37 19.65
C SER A 687 27.66 -19.99 20.81
N GLU A 688 28.03 -20.42 22.02
CA GLU A 688 27.42 -20.00 23.29
C GLU A 688 28.46 -19.26 24.14
N GLY A 689 28.02 -18.32 24.98
CA GLY A 689 28.91 -17.45 25.74
C GLY A 689 28.38 -16.02 25.85
N GLU A 690 29.29 -15.07 26.09
CA GLU A 690 29.00 -13.64 26.18
C GLU A 690 29.59 -12.89 24.97
N PHE A 691 28.85 -11.91 24.48
CA PHE A 691 29.16 -11.12 23.30
C PHE A 691 28.93 -9.64 23.59
N THR A 692 29.68 -8.74 22.97
CA THR A 692 29.45 -7.29 23.11
C THR A 692 28.26 -6.85 22.26
N ILE A 693 27.38 -6.03 22.83
CA ILE A 693 26.25 -5.43 22.11
C ILE A 693 26.75 -4.29 21.21
N GLU A 694 26.19 -4.16 20.00
CA GLU A 694 26.36 -2.96 19.17
C GLU A 694 25.19 -2.00 19.34
N ASP A 695 23.97 -2.54 19.27
CA ASP A 695 22.73 -1.83 19.57
C ASP A 695 21.63 -2.84 19.96
N TYR A 696 20.56 -2.35 20.59
CA TYR A 696 19.32 -3.12 20.78
C TYR A 696 18.10 -2.21 20.61
N GLU A 697 17.04 -2.74 20.02
CA GLU A 697 15.78 -2.03 19.80
C GLU A 697 14.59 -2.85 20.29
N VAL A 698 13.64 -2.20 20.93
CA VAL A 698 12.41 -2.80 21.45
C VAL A 698 11.21 -2.08 20.81
N PHE A 699 10.47 -2.83 20.00
CA PHE A 699 9.26 -2.35 19.34
C PHE A 699 8.04 -2.93 20.06
N GLN A 700 6.96 -2.15 20.20
CA GLN A 700 5.65 -2.66 20.57
C GLN A 700 4.82 -2.93 19.33
N ILE A 701 4.39 -4.18 19.14
CA ILE A 701 3.46 -4.60 18.09
C ILE A 701 2.05 -4.21 18.53
N ILE A 702 1.52 -3.16 17.90
CA ILE A 702 0.13 -2.73 18.06
C ILE A 702 -0.66 -3.29 16.87
N LYS A 703 -1.61 -4.19 17.16
CA LYS A 703 -2.65 -4.58 16.19
C LYS A 703 -3.58 -3.37 15.99
N LYS A 704 -3.83 -3.00 14.74
CA LYS A 704 -4.86 -2.03 14.33
C LYS A 704 -6.21 -2.73 14.08
#